data_AF-A0AA85BPM7-F1
#
_entry.id   AF-A0AA85BPM7-F1
#
_cell.length_a   1.000
_cell.length_b   1.000
_cell.length_c   1.000
_cell.angle_alpha   90.00
_cell.angle_beta   90.00
_cell.angle_gamma   90.00
#
_symmetry.space_group_name_H-M   'P 1'
#
loop_
_entity.id
_entity.type
_entity.pdbx_description
1 polymer ?
#
loop_
_entity_poly.entity_id
_entity_poly.type
_entity_poly.pdbx_seq_one_letter_code
_entity_poly.pdbx_strand_id
1 'polypeptide(L)'
;MRTIGEKVAPANAATSVQDAVKVANDLGYPVLVRAAFALGGMGSGFAENATELERLAGKALAQTTQIFIDKSLKGWKEVEYEVIRDAYDNCITVCNMENVDPVGIHTGESIVVSPSQTLSNVEYYMLRSVAIKVARHLRIVGECNIQFALDPHSLNYYIIEVNARLSRSSALASKATGYPIAYIAAKLSLGRSLPELTNSVTGDHTTACFEPSLDYCVVKVPRWDLAKFSRVSRKIGSSMKSVGEVMAIARCFEEALQKSLRMTNESVSGFDGSLEVPDEDDLSDPTDVRIYKLSAALRSGWSVERLHVLTSIDPWFLYRMRSIVNCAKELESLHDGALPNAMKLLECIPTTIPDKSSFHTLVRHAEKVMIAKRLGFSDVQLARALRSTSVMVRWFRKHLNLKPLIRLVDTVAGEWPATTNYLYTTYADIPLGNIQHLLKSFHDGQTETLVSQEMIDLLLKCMTVTKTHDVSPEQKSSIMVLGSGVYRIGSSVEFDWCAVGCVKELRRLGWKTVIINCNPETVSTDFDMCDRLYFDELSLERVLDIYEFESPIGVIVSMGGQTPNNIAMPMHRLGVPILGTSAESIDNAENRFKFSRLLDCIGLSQPRWKELTDIDSAKAFCEEVGYPCLVRPSYVLSGAAMNVANDHDQLITFLTAAKNISPEHPVVISQFILDAKK
;
A
#
# COMPACT_ATOMS: atom_id res chain seq x y z
N MET A 1 -34.37 6.64 6.20
CA MET A 1 -33.79 7.94 5.76
C MET A 1 -34.85 9.03 5.57
N ARG A 2 -35.84 8.88 4.67
CA ARG A 2 -36.92 9.89 4.50
C ARG A 2 -37.66 10.26 5.80
N THR A 3 -37.94 9.26 6.64
CA THR A 3 -38.59 9.42 7.96
C THR A 3 -37.84 10.34 8.94
N ILE A 4 -36.53 10.50 8.75
CA ILE A 4 -35.67 11.35 9.59
C ILE A 4 -35.18 12.59 8.83
N GLY A 5 -35.73 12.88 7.65
CA GLY A 5 -35.34 14.03 6.82
C GLY A 5 -33.96 13.91 6.17
N GLU A 6 -33.41 12.69 6.09
CA GLU A 6 -32.08 12.45 5.53
C GLU A 6 -32.13 12.12 4.03
N LYS A 7 -31.09 12.57 3.31
CA LYS A 7 -31.00 12.48 1.85
C LYS A 7 -30.34 11.16 1.42
N VAL A 8 -31.00 10.43 0.53
CA VAL A 8 -30.42 9.29 -0.22
C VAL A 8 -30.39 9.68 -1.69
N ALA A 9 -29.47 9.08 -2.46
CA ALA A 9 -29.42 9.32 -3.89
C ALA A 9 -30.81 9.11 -4.51
N PRO A 10 -31.29 10.02 -5.39
CA PRO A 10 -32.56 9.82 -6.08
C PRO A 10 -32.53 8.48 -6.83
N ALA A 11 -33.42 7.58 -6.45
CA ALA A 11 -33.40 6.21 -6.94
C ALA A 11 -34.78 5.58 -6.89
N ASN A 12 -35.08 4.75 -7.89
CA ASN A 12 -36.27 3.89 -7.89
C ASN A 12 -35.87 2.45 -8.22
N ALA A 13 -36.62 1.50 -7.66
CA ALA A 13 -36.49 0.09 -8.01
C ALA A 13 -37.11 -0.18 -9.38
N ALA A 14 -36.52 -1.13 -10.11
CA ALA A 14 -37.05 -1.66 -11.35
C ALA A 14 -37.04 -3.21 -11.31
N THR A 15 -38.05 -3.81 -11.93
CA THR A 15 -38.21 -5.29 -11.98
C THR A 15 -38.13 -5.86 -13.40
N SER A 16 -38.02 -4.99 -14.41
CA SER A 16 -37.78 -5.36 -15.80
C SER A 16 -36.84 -4.35 -16.46
N VAL A 17 -36.28 -4.72 -17.61
CA VAL A 17 -35.40 -3.83 -18.38
C VAL A 17 -36.15 -2.58 -18.85
N GLN A 18 -37.40 -2.71 -19.29
CA GLN A 18 -38.23 -1.57 -19.73
C GLN A 18 -38.53 -0.60 -18.59
N ASP A 19 -38.81 -1.15 -17.40
CA ASP A 19 -39.04 -0.37 -16.18
C ASP A 19 -37.77 0.38 -15.77
N ALA A 20 -36.60 -0.26 -15.87
CA ALA A 20 -35.31 0.37 -15.60
C ALA A 20 -35.03 1.57 -16.54
N VAL A 21 -35.28 1.42 -17.84
CA VAL A 21 -35.13 2.51 -18.82
C VAL A 21 -36.09 3.67 -18.52
N LYS A 22 -37.34 3.35 -18.13
CA LYS A 22 -38.31 4.38 -17.73
C LYS A 22 -37.81 5.17 -16.52
N VAL A 23 -37.39 4.48 -15.47
CA VAL A 23 -36.81 5.10 -14.27
C VAL A 23 -35.60 5.97 -14.62
N ALA A 24 -34.70 5.49 -15.48
CA ALA A 24 -33.52 6.24 -15.87
C ALA A 24 -33.85 7.51 -16.67
N ASN A 25 -34.90 7.48 -17.51
CA ASN A 25 -35.38 8.67 -18.21
C ASN A 25 -35.95 9.71 -17.23
N ASP A 26 -36.61 9.27 -16.17
CA ASP A 26 -37.14 10.16 -15.12
C ASP A 26 -36.01 10.79 -14.27
N LEU A 27 -34.94 10.02 -13.97
CA LEU A 27 -33.78 10.50 -13.20
C LEU A 27 -32.77 11.30 -14.05
N GLY A 28 -32.73 11.03 -15.36
CA GLY A 28 -31.75 11.51 -16.33
C GLY A 28 -30.39 10.81 -16.21
N TYR A 29 -29.78 10.50 -17.35
CA TYR A 29 -28.44 9.92 -17.42
C TYR A 29 -27.32 10.90 -16.98
N PRO A 30 -26.14 10.40 -16.57
CA PRO A 30 -25.86 8.99 -16.29
C PRO A 30 -26.59 8.45 -15.05
N VAL A 31 -26.80 7.13 -15.03
CA VAL A 31 -27.40 6.40 -13.89
C VAL A 31 -26.53 5.23 -13.46
N LEU A 32 -26.65 4.82 -12.20
CA LEU A 32 -26.03 3.62 -11.66
C LEU A 32 -27.08 2.53 -11.50
N VAL A 33 -26.78 1.33 -12.02
CA VAL A 33 -27.56 0.11 -11.77
C VAL A 33 -26.96 -0.62 -10.57
N ARG A 34 -27.79 -1.07 -9.62
CA ARG A 34 -27.38 -1.94 -8.51
C ARG A 34 -28.32 -3.13 -8.36
N ALA A 35 -27.77 -4.32 -8.17
CA ALA A 35 -28.56 -5.51 -7.86
C ALA A 35 -29.02 -5.49 -6.39
N ALA A 36 -30.30 -5.80 -6.13
CA ALA A 36 -30.76 -6.00 -4.76
C ALA A 36 -30.16 -7.28 -4.14
N PHE A 37 -29.87 -7.25 -2.84
CA PHE A 37 -29.29 -8.35 -2.05
C PHE A 37 -27.90 -8.83 -2.53
N ALA A 38 -27.15 -7.98 -3.22
CA ALA A 38 -25.77 -8.22 -3.61
C ALA A 38 -24.79 -7.42 -2.73
N LEU A 39 -23.56 -7.93 -2.56
CA LEU A 39 -22.45 -7.26 -1.86
C LEU A 39 -21.29 -7.03 -2.84
N GLY A 40 -20.43 -6.05 -2.57
CA GLY A 40 -19.22 -5.77 -3.37
C GLY A 40 -19.50 -5.29 -4.80
N GLY A 41 -20.70 -4.74 -5.05
CA GLY A 41 -21.13 -4.25 -6.36
C GLY A 41 -21.39 -5.36 -7.39
N MET A 42 -21.65 -6.59 -6.97
CA MET A 42 -21.99 -7.65 -7.93
C MET A 42 -23.24 -7.27 -8.74
N GLY A 43 -23.10 -7.22 -10.07
CA GLY A 43 -24.18 -6.82 -10.98
C GLY A 43 -24.40 -5.31 -11.07
N SER A 44 -23.56 -4.47 -10.48
CA SER A 44 -23.64 -3.01 -10.63
C SER A 44 -22.87 -2.48 -11.85
N GLY A 45 -23.26 -1.30 -12.31
CA GLY A 45 -22.56 -0.61 -13.39
C GLY A 45 -23.19 0.73 -13.75
N PHE A 46 -22.39 1.65 -14.27
CA PHE A 46 -22.85 2.94 -14.78
C PHE A 46 -23.34 2.81 -16.22
N ALA A 47 -24.43 3.47 -16.53
CA ALA A 47 -24.95 3.63 -17.87
C ALA A 47 -25.01 5.12 -18.22
N GLU A 48 -24.35 5.50 -19.32
CA GLU A 48 -24.41 6.86 -19.87
C GLU A 48 -25.63 7.06 -20.78
N ASN A 49 -26.24 5.95 -21.23
CA ASN A 49 -27.37 5.95 -22.16
C ASN A 49 -28.24 4.69 -21.99
N ALA A 50 -29.40 4.69 -22.65
CA ALA A 50 -30.38 3.60 -22.58
C ALA A 50 -29.81 2.25 -23.06
N THR A 51 -29.01 2.23 -24.12
CA THR A 51 -28.42 1.00 -24.67
C THR A 51 -27.49 0.32 -23.66
N GLU A 52 -26.64 1.09 -22.98
CA GLU A 52 -25.78 0.58 -21.91
C GLU A 52 -26.59 0.08 -20.72
N LEU A 53 -27.65 0.81 -20.35
CA LEU A 53 -28.55 0.45 -19.27
C LEU A 53 -29.26 -0.87 -19.55
N GLU A 54 -29.78 -1.08 -20.75
CA GLU A 54 -30.46 -2.32 -21.13
C GLU A 54 -29.54 -3.54 -20.98
N ARG A 55 -28.27 -3.41 -21.41
CA ARG A 55 -27.26 -4.45 -21.26
C ARG A 55 -26.95 -4.76 -19.79
N LEU A 56 -26.78 -3.73 -18.97
CA LEU A 56 -26.46 -3.88 -17.55
C LEU A 56 -27.65 -4.45 -16.77
N ALA A 57 -28.84 -3.87 -16.96
CA ALA A 57 -30.08 -4.30 -16.33
C ALA A 57 -30.42 -5.75 -16.71
N GLY A 58 -30.26 -6.13 -17.99
CA GLY A 58 -30.49 -7.51 -18.42
C GLY A 58 -29.54 -8.51 -17.74
N LYS A 59 -28.26 -8.16 -17.59
CA LYS A 59 -27.29 -9.00 -16.88
C LYS A 59 -27.61 -9.12 -15.39
N ALA A 60 -27.98 -8.01 -14.74
CA ALA A 60 -28.30 -7.99 -13.32
C ALA A 60 -29.61 -8.73 -13.01
N LEU A 61 -30.67 -8.50 -13.80
CA LEU A 61 -31.97 -9.16 -13.64
C LEU A 61 -31.94 -10.67 -13.94
N ALA A 62 -30.90 -11.15 -14.62
CA ALA A 62 -30.66 -12.59 -14.76
C ALA A 62 -30.20 -13.25 -13.45
N GLN A 63 -29.69 -12.46 -12.50
CA GLN A 63 -29.17 -12.93 -11.21
C GLN A 63 -30.07 -12.56 -10.02
N THR A 64 -30.88 -11.51 -10.15
CA THR A 64 -31.79 -11.03 -9.10
C THR A 64 -33.14 -10.60 -9.68
N THR A 65 -34.21 -10.64 -8.89
CA THR A 65 -35.56 -10.24 -9.33
C THR A 65 -35.80 -8.73 -9.26
N GLN A 66 -34.87 -7.97 -8.67
CA GLN A 66 -35.02 -6.53 -8.48
C GLN A 66 -33.66 -5.84 -8.62
N ILE A 67 -33.65 -4.71 -9.32
CA ILE A 67 -32.51 -3.80 -9.41
C ILE A 67 -32.94 -2.39 -8.97
N PHE A 68 -31.98 -1.59 -8.52
CA PHE A 68 -32.14 -0.16 -8.26
C PHE A 68 -31.44 0.64 -9.35
N ILE A 69 -32.11 1.68 -9.83
CA ILE A 69 -31.55 2.67 -10.73
C ILE A 69 -31.40 3.97 -9.93
N ASP A 70 -30.15 4.37 -9.70
CA ASP A 70 -29.78 5.54 -8.93
C ASP A 70 -29.29 6.65 -9.86
N LYS A 71 -29.57 7.91 -9.51
CA LYS A 71 -28.91 9.05 -10.14
C LYS A 71 -27.40 8.92 -9.96
N SER A 72 -26.63 9.03 -11.05
CA SER A 72 -25.18 8.99 -10.95
C SER A 72 -24.67 10.20 -10.16
N LEU A 73 -23.85 9.90 -9.16
CA LEU A 73 -23.09 10.87 -8.38
C LEU A 73 -21.60 10.78 -8.75
N LYS A 74 -21.29 10.27 -9.95
CA LYS A 74 -19.92 10.05 -10.42
C LYS A 74 -19.10 11.33 -10.33
N GLY A 75 -17.91 11.23 -9.75
CA GLY A 75 -17.00 12.38 -9.56
C GLY A 75 -17.21 13.15 -8.25
N TRP A 76 -18.24 12.84 -7.45
CA TRP A 76 -18.38 13.40 -6.10
C TRP A 76 -17.34 12.78 -5.15
N LYS A 77 -17.09 13.45 -4.02
CA LYS A 77 -16.22 12.90 -2.97
C LYS A 77 -16.91 11.73 -2.30
N GLU A 78 -16.20 10.64 -2.05
CA GLU A 78 -16.71 9.50 -1.30
C GLU A 78 -16.07 9.46 0.09
N VAL A 79 -16.91 9.50 1.12
CA VAL A 79 -16.51 9.62 2.53
C VAL A 79 -17.17 8.52 3.35
N GLU A 80 -16.41 7.86 4.21
CA GLU A 80 -16.90 6.78 5.07
C GLU A 80 -16.70 7.14 6.55
N TYR A 81 -17.63 6.68 7.40
CA TYR A 81 -17.52 6.76 8.85
C TYR A 81 -17.76 5.40 9.49
N GLU A 82 -16.89 5.03 10.42
CA GLU A 82 -17.09 3.90 11.33
C GLU A 82 -17.76 4.40 12.61
N VAL A 83 -18.98 3.92 12.87
CA VAL A 83 -19.81 4.36 14.00
C VAL A 83 -19.95 3.24 14.99
N ILE A 84 -19.71 3.52 16.27
CA ILE A 84 -20.00 2.59 17.37
C ILE A 84 -21.10 3.17 18.24
N ARG A 85 -22.10 2.35 18.56
CA ARG A 85 -23.21 2.71 19.44
C ARG A 85 -23.48 1.60 20.45
N ASP A 86 -23.64 1.97 21.72
CA ASP A 86 -24.03 1.02 22.76
C ASP A 86 -25.55 1.00 23.04
N ALA A 87 -25.98 0.13 23.96
CA ALA A 87 -27.38 0.01 24.36
C ALA A 87 -27.91 1.22 25.17
N TYR A 88 -27.02 2.09 25.63
CA TYR A 88 -27.31 3.27 26.48
C TYR A 88 -27.32 4.57 25.67
N ASP A 89 -27.25 4.47 24.34
CA ASP A 89 -27.26 5.57 23.37
C ASP A 89 -26.00 6.44 23.34
N ASN A 90 -24.91 5.97 23.96
CA ASN A 90 -23.58 6.52 23.66
C ASN A 90 -23.25 6.13 22.22
N CYS A 91 -22.87 7.11 21.41
CA CYS A 91 -22.66 6.93 19.97
C CYS A 91 -21.50 7.81 19.52
N ILE A 92 -20.46 7.20 18.96
CA ILE A 92 -19.19 7.83 18.58
C ILE A 92 -18.83 7.46 17.14
N THR A 93 -18.11 8.34 16.46
CA THR A 93 -17.46 8.03 15.18
C THR A 93 -15.99 7.73 15.39
N VAL A 94 -15.61 6.45 15.31
CA VAL A 94 -14.24 5.98 15.61
C VAL A 94 -13.25 6.41 14.55
N CYS A 95 -13.66 6.41 13.28
CA CYS A 95 -12.78 6.74 12.18
C CYS A 95 -13.59 7.34 11.04
N ASN A 96 -13.03 8.38 10.41
CA ASN A 96 -13.48 8.86 9.11
C ASN A 96 -12.41 8.59 8.06
N MET A 97 -12.88 8.24 6.87
CA MET A 97 -12.06 7.90 5.72
C MET A 97 -12.51 8.69 4.50
N GLU A 98 -11.56 9.19 3.73
CA GLU A 98 -11.80 9.88 2.46
C GLU A 98 -11.20 9.05 1.33
N ASN A 99 -12.01 8.77 0.32
CA ASN A 99 -11.54 8.07 -0.87
C ASN A 99 -10.82 9.10 -1.77
N VAL A 100 -9.59 8.78 -2.18
CA VAL A 100 -8.84 9.59 -3.16
C VAL A 100 -9.49 9.45 -4.54
N ASP A 101 -9.89 8.22 -4.86
CA ASP A 101 -10.73 7.92 -6.01
C ASP A 101 -12.17 8.39 -5.74
N PRO A 102 -12.81 9.09 -6.68
CA PRO A 102 -14.15 9.64 -6.49
C PRO A 102 -15.24 8.56 -6.57
N VAL A 103 -16.47 8.95 -6.20
CA VAL A 103 -17.67 8.12 -6.38
C VAL A 103 -17.72 7.60 -7.81
N GLY A 104 -17.92 6.29 -7.93
CA GLY A 104 -17.86 5.56 -9.19
C GLY A 104 -16.92 4.37 -9.14
N ILE A 105 -15.94 4.44 -8.25
CA ILE A 105 -15.01 3.35 -7.93
C ILE A 105 -15.38 2.86 -6.54
N HIS A 106 -15.64 1.56 -6.38
CA HIS A 106 -16.02 0.98 -5.10
C HIS A 106 -14.92 1.23 -4.06
N THR A 107 -15.26 1.54 -2.81
CA THR A 107 -14.28 1.82 -1.72
C THR A 107 -13.18 0.76 -1.57
N GLY A 108 -13.55 -0.53 -1.71
CA GLY A 108 -12.62 -1.65 -1.82
C GLY A 108 -11.60 -1.57 -2.99
N GLU A 109 -11.96 -0.97 -4.12
CA GLU A 109 -11.10 -0.70 -5.28
C GLU A 109 -10.40 0.68 -5.21
N SER A 110 -10.77 1.53 -4.26
CA SER A 110 -10.26 2.89 -4.15
C SER A 110 -8.98 2.94 -3.32
N ILE A 111 -8.12 3.91 -3.63
CA ILE A 111 -7.14 4.43 -2.67
C ILE A 111 -7.90 5.25 -1.63
N VAL A 112 -7.66 4.97 -0.35
CA VAL A 112 -8.40 5.57 0.77
C VAL A 112 -7.42 6.16 1.78
N VAL A 113 -7.75 7.32 2.35
CA VAL A 113 -6.96 7.96 3.39
C VAL A 113 -7.74 8.12 4.70
N SER A 114 -7.02 8.06 5.82
CA SER A 114 -7.55 8.43 7.14
C SER A 114 -6.54 9.30 7.91
N PRO A 115 -6.99 10.36 8.61
CA PRO A 115 -8.35 10.93 8.56
C PRO A 115 -8.64 11.58 7.19
N SER A 116 -9.88 12.01 6.96
CA SER A 116 -10.20 12.87 5.79
C SER A 116 -9.33 14.13 5.77
N GLN A 117 -8.90 14.55 4.57
CA GLN A 117 -7.94 15.62 4.35
C GLN A 117 -8.58 16.89 3.79
N THR A 118 -9.65 16.77 3.00
CA THR A 118 -10.21 17.89 2.24
C THR A 118 -11.59 18.36 2.72
N LEU A 119 -12.07 17.78 3.83
CA LEU A 119 -13.30 18.23 4.48
C LEU A 119 -13.02 19.46 5.35
N SER A 120 -13.80 20.50 5.17
CA SER A 120 -13.92 21.57 6.15
C SER A 120 -14.54 21.04 7.44
N ASN A 121 -14.32 21.77 8.54
CA ASN A 121 -14.92 21.44 9.82
C ASN A 121 -16.46 21.37 9.76
N VAL A 122 -17.07 22.22 8.93
CA VAL A 122 -18.53 22.25 8.72
C VAL A 122 -19.00 20.96 8.04
N GLU A 123 -18.33 20.53 6.98
CA GLU A 123 -18.65 19.28 6.27
C GLU A 123 -18.44 18.07 7.18
N TYR A 124 -17.32 18.03 7.91
CA TYR A 124 -17.02 16.95 8.85
C TYR A 124 -18.11 16.81 9.93
N TYR A 125 -18.46 17.89 10.63
CA TYR A 125 -19.48 17.83 11.68
C TYR A 125 -20.89 17.56 11.13
N MET A 126 -21.19 18.02 9.91
CA MET A 126 -22.43 17.70 9.22
C MET A 126 -22.53 16.18 8.98
N LEU A 127 -21.54 15.57 8.32
CA LEU A 127 -21.56 14.15 8.01
C LEU A 127 -21.50 13.28 9.28
N ARG A 128 -20.68 13.66 10.27
CA ARG A 128 -20.64 13.02 11.60
C ARG A 128 -22.01 13.02 12.28
N SER A 129 -22.70 14.15 12.28
CA SER A 129 -24.03 14.28 12.90
C SER A 129 -25.07 13.39 12.20
N VAL A 130 -25.00 13.30 10.87
CA VAL A 130 -25.85 12.43 10.07
C VAL A 130 -25.55 10.96 10.36
N ALA A 131 -24.28 10.57 10.41
CA ALA A 131 -23.85 9.21 10.74
C ALA A 131 -24.42 8.72 12.08
N ILE A 132 -24.26 9.53 13.13
CA ILE A 132 -24.81 9.24 14.47
C ILE A 132 -26.34 9.15 14.44
N LYS A 133 -27.01 10.10 13.76
CA LYS A 133 -28.47 10.14 13.65
C LYS A 133 -29.02 8.91 12.93
N VAL A 134 -28.35 8.47 11.86
CA VAL A 134 -28.69 7.26 11.11
C VAL A 134 -28.50 6.00 11.96
N ALA A 135 -27.37 5.85 12.64
CA ALA A 135 -27.10 4.70 13.50
C ALA A 135 -28.14 4.58 14.64
N ARG A 136 -28.51 5.71 15.26
CA ARG A 136 -29.58 5.78 16.27
C ARG A 136 -30.93 5.37 15.70
N HIS A 137 -31.30 5.90 14.53
CA HIS A 137 -32.58 5.61 13.91
C HIS A 137 -32.73 4.13 13.52
N LEU A 138 -31.65 3.52 13.04
CA LEU A 138 -31.57 2.08 12.73
C LEU A 138 -31.46 1.20 13.99
N ARG A 139 -31.33 1.81 15.18
CA ARG A 139 -31.19 1.14 16.49
C ARG A 139 -29.99 0.19 16.54
N ILE A 140 -28.90 0.58 15.91
CA ILE A 140 -27.67 -0.22 15.89
C ILE A 140 -27.09 -0.29 17.30
N VAL A 141 -26.70 -1.48 17.72
CA VAL A 141 -25.95 -1.74 18.95
C VAL A 141 -24.75 -2.60 18.57
N GLY A 142 -23.54 -2.09 18.78
CA GLY A 142 -22.31 -2.58 18.18
C GLY A 142 -21.74 -1.55 17.21
N GLU A 143 -21.30 -1.99 16.04
CA GLU A 143 -20.67 -1.15 15.02
C GLU A 143 -21.47 -1.13 13.71
N CYS A 144 -21.32 -0.04 12.97
CA CYS A 144 -21.64 0.03 11.55
C CYS A 144 -20.75 1.00 10.77
N ASN A 145 -20.54 0.69 9.50
CA ASN A 145 -19.97 1.59 8.50
C ASN A 145 -21.10 2.33 7.77
N ILE A 146 -20.93 3.65 7.54
CA ILE A 146 -21.83 4.47 6.71
C ILE A 146 -21.03 5.23 5.66
N GLN A 147 -21.57 5.27 4.44
CA GLN A 147 -20.93 5.89 3.28
C GLN A 147 -21.73 7.08 2.74
N PHE A 148 -21.01 8.12 2.32
CA PHE A 148 -21.55 9.37 1.81
C PHE A 148 -20.92 9.73 0.47
N ALA A 149 -21.75 10.24 -0.43
CA ALA A 149 -21.31 11.05 -1.55
C ALA A 149 -21.47 12.52 -1.18
N LEU A 150 -20.39 13.30 -1.18
CA LEU A 150 -20.39 14.74 -0.90
C LEU A 150 -20.05 15.54 -2.16
N ASP A 151 -20.87 16.53 -2.47
CA ASP A 151 -20.65 17.46 -3.57
C ASP A 151 -19.35 18.27 -3.33
N PRO A 152 -18.37 18.25 -4.24
CA PRO A 152 -17.14 19.03 -4.07
C PRO A 152 -17.34 20.55 -4.00
N HIS A 153 -18.51 21.07 -4.37
CA HIS A 153 -18.79 22.50 -4.49
C HIS A 153 -19.90 23.00 -3.57
N SER A 154 -20.54 22.13 -2.77
CA SER A 154 -21.63 22.51 -1.88
C SER A 154 -21.76 21.58 -0.68
N LEU A 155 -22.61 21.94 0.28
CA LEU A 155 -22.95 21.07 1.43
C LEU A 155 -23.97 19.98 1.06
N ASN A 156 -24.26 19.76 -0.23
CA ASN A 156 -25.13 18.67 -0.63
C ASN A 156 -24.41 17.35 -0.48
N TYR A 157 -25.05 16.43 0.21
CA TYR A 157 -24.59 15.05 0.33
C TYR A 157 -25.75 14.09 0.11
N TYR A 158 -25.39 12.85 -0.16
CA TYR A 158 -26.30 11.72 -0.19
C TYR A 158 -25.70 10.57 0.60
N ILE A 159 -26.52 9.91 1.43
CA ILE A 159 -26.16 8.62 2.03
C ILE A 159 -26.22 7.56 0.93
N ILE A 160 -25.11 6.83 0.74
CA ILE A 160 -24.99 5.76 -0.25
C ILE A 160 -25.55 4.47 0.35
N GLU A 161 -24.96 4.03 1.47
CA GLU A 161 -25.36 2.82 2.19
C GLU A 161 -24.93 2.83 3.66
N VAL A 162 -25.46 1.87 4.43
CA VAL A 162 -25.07 1.58 5.81
C VAL A 162 -24.89 0.07 5.94
N ASN A 163 -23.72 -0.34 6.41
CA ASN A 163 -23.39 -1.73 6.71
C ASN A 163 -23.46 -1.94 8.22
N ALA A 164 -24.57 -2.51 8.72
CA ALA A 164 -24.78 -2.77 10.15
C ALA A 164 -24.04 -4.03 10.65
N ARG A 165 -22.73 -4.08 10.41
CA ARG A 165 -21.81 -5.16 10.76
C ARG A 165 -20.37 -4.70 10.55
N LEU A 166 -19.43 -5.46 11.13
CA LEU A 166 -18.01 -5.35 10.80
C LEU A 166 -17.80 -5.50 9.30
N SER A 167 -16.85 -4.72 8.80
CA SER A 167 -16.53 -4.55 7.40
C SER A 167 -15.01 -4.51 7.18
N ARG A 168 -14.58 -4.55 5.92
CA ARG A 168 -13.18 -4.28 5.57
C ARG A 168 -12.73 -2.89 6.05
N SER A 169 -13.61 -1.89 5.93
CA SER A 169 -13.40 -0.53 6.42
C SER A 169 -13.25 -0.50 7.94
N SER A 170 -13.99 -1.32 8.69
CA SER A 170 -13.84 -1.43 10.16
C SER A 170 -12.50 -2.05 10.57
N ALA A 171 -11.98 -3.02 9.81
CA ALA A 171 -10.66 -3.58 10.05
C ALA A 171 -9.57 -2.54 9.76
N LEU A 172 -9.64 -1.88 8.60
CA LEU A 172 -8.77 -0.77 8.23
C LEU A 172 -8.78 0.33 9.30
N ALA A 173 -9.95 0.77 9.76
CA ALA A 173 -10.10 1.78 10.79
C ALA A 173 -9.53 1.33 12.14
N SER A 174 -9.68 0.06 12.52
CA SER A 174 -9.09 -0.47 13.75
C SER A 174 -7.57 -0.38 13.71
N LYS A 175 -6.96 -0.72 12.56
CA LYS A 175 -5.51 -0.57 12.37
C LYS A 175 -5.10 0.89 12.26
N ALA A 176 -5.88 1.72 11.58
CA ALA A 176 -5.56 3.13 11.38
C ALA A 176 -5.56 3.91 12.70
N THR A 177 -6.48 3.59 13.60
CA THR A 177 -6.67 4.34 14.86
C THR A 177 -6.00 3.68 16.07
N GLY A 178 -5.80 2.35 16.04
CA GLY A 178 -5.47 1.56 17.22
C GLY A 178 -6.70 1.19 18.08
N TYR A 179 -7.90 1.66 17.72
CA TYR A 179 -9.14 1.34 18.42
C TYR A 179 -9.67 -0.04 18.00
N PRO A 180 -9.79 -1.04 18.90
CA PRO A 180 -10.14 -2.41 18.51
C PRO A 180 -11.66 -2.57 18.32
N ILE A 181 -12.18 -2.10 17.19
CA ILE A 181 -13.63 -2.00 16.90
C ILE A 181 -14.36 -3.33 17.12
N ALA A 182 -13.85 -4.42 16.55
CA ALA A 182 -14.47 -5.74 16.66
C ALA A 182 -14.55 -6.24 18.12
N TYR A 183 -13.49 -6.01 18.90
CA TYR A 183 -13.44 -6.36 20.31
C TYR A 183 -14.46 -5.58 21.12
N ILE A 184 -14.55 -4.26 20.90
CA ILE A 184 -15.54 -3.40 21.57
C ILE A 184 -16.95 -3.79 21.16
N ALA A 185 -17.24 -3.92 19.86
CA ALA A 185 -18.56 -4.29 19.36
C ALA A 185 -19.06 -5.62 19.98
N ALA A 186 -18.18 -6.62 20.11
CA ALA A 186 -18.52 -7.89 20.76
C ALA A 186 -18.92 -7.71 22.24
N LYS A 187 -18.25 -6.81 22.99
CA LYS A 187 -18.62 -6.50 24.37
C LYS A 187 -19.95 -5.74 24.46
N LEU A 188 -20.21 -4.82 23.54
CA LEU A 188 -21.48 -4.10 23.47
C LEU A 188 -22.66 -5.04 23.19
N SER A 189 -22.46 -6.07 22.37
CA SER A 189 -23.46 -7.13 22.14
C SER A 189 -23.83 -7.91 23.42
N LEU A 190 -22.97 -7.88 24.45
CA LEU A 190 -23.23 -8.46 25.77
C LEU A 190 -23.84 -7.46 26.77
N GLY A 191 -24.29 -6.29 26.31
CA GLY A 191 -24.94 -5.27 27.14
C GLY A 191 -23.98 -4.37 27.94
N ARG A 192 -22.68 -4.41 27.65
CA ARG A 192 -21.67 -3.50 28.24
C ARG A 192 -21.83 -2.10 27.66
N SER A 193 -21.49 -1.09 28.45
CA SER A 193 -21.51 0.32 28.04
C SER A 193 -20.14 0.81 27.57
N LEU A 194 -20.07 1.75 26.61
CA LEU A 194 -18.79 2.30 26.15
C LEU A 194 -17.94 2.91 27.29
N PRO A 195 -18.50 3.68 28.25
CA PRO A 195 -17.74 4.22 29.38
C PRO A 195 -17.24 3.17 30.37
N GLU A 196 -17.77 1.94 30.35
CA GLU A 196 -17.31 0.84 31.22
C GLU A 196 -16.15 0.05 30.62
N LEU A 197 -15.94 0.15 29.31
CA LEU A 197 -14.88 -0.53 28.60
C LEU A 197 -13.63 0.35 28.61
N THR A 198 -12.46 -0.26 28.79
CA THR A 198 -11.19 0.46 28.84
C THR A 198 -10.54 0.53 27.48
N ASN A 199 -9.72 1.55 27.27
CA ASN A 199 -8.84 1.67 26.12
C ASN A 199 -7.48 1.02 26.45
N SER A 200 -7.19 -0.12 25.83
CA SER A 200 -5.95 -0.86 26.06
C SER A 200 -4.70 -0.14 25.53
N VAL A 201 -4.85 0.81 24.60
CA VAL A 201 -3.73 1.56 24.00
C VAL A 201 -3.13 2.56 25.01
N THR A 202 -3.97 3.13 25.88
CA THR A 202 -3.60 4.11 26.91
C THR A 202 -3.45 3.47 28.29
N GLY A 203 -3.14 2.16 28.35
CA GLY A 203 -2.88 1.46 29.62
C GLY A 203 -4.09 1.40 30.56
N ASP A 204 -5.30 1.34 29.99
CA ASP A 204 -6.58 1.37 30.72
C ASP A 204 -6.82 2.68 31.52
N HIS A 205 -6.08 3.75 31.24
CA HIS A 205 -6.28 5.06 31.86
C HIS A 205 -7.50 5.81 31.29
N THR A 206 -7.92 5.49 30.07
CA THR A 206 -9.11 6.06 29.43
C THR A 206 -10.13 4.99 29.08
N THR A 207 -11.37 5.41 28.79
CA THR A 207 -12.46 4.48 28.40
C THR A 207 -12.49 4.29 26.89
N ALA A 208 -13.31 3.36 26.40
CA ALA A 208 -13.59 3.18 24.99
C ALA A 208 -14.60 4.22 24.44
N CYS A 209 -15.12 5.13 25.28
CA CYS A 209 -16.11 6.13 24.91
C CYS A 209 -15.48 7.46 24.46
N PHE A 210 -14.72 7.43 23.36
CA PHE A 210 -14.07 8.60 22.77
C PHE A 210 -13.93 8.45 21.26
N GLU A 211 -13.67 9.55 20.56
CA GLU A 211 -13.33 9.54 19.13
C GLU A 211 -11.81 9.67 18.99
N PRO A 212 -11.13 8.68 18.38
CA PRO A 212 -9.69 8.75 18.15
C PRO A 212 -9.23 10.02 17.43
N SER A 213 -8.03 10.47 17.80
CA SER A 213 -7.31 11.56 17.13
C SER A 213 -5.97 11.02 16.61
N LEU A 214 -5.66 11.33 15.35
CA LEU A 214 -4.48 10.81 14.67
C LEU A 214 -3.56 11.98 14.31
N ASP A 215 -2.29 11.90 14.71
CA ASP A 215 -1.25 12.86 14.34
C ASP A 215 -0.38 12.38 13.17
N TYR A 216 -0.91 11.40 12.43
CA TYR A 216 -0.35 10.81 11.23
C TYR A 216 -1.44 10.61 10.17
N CYS A 217 -1.01 10.35 8.94
CA CYS A 217 -1.86 10.00 7.82
C CYS A 217 -1.69 8.51 7.49
N VAL A 218 -2.83 7.86 7.28
CA VAL A 218 -2.93 6.48 6.84
C VAL A 218 -3.38 6.46 5.38
N VAL A 219 -2.72 5.65 4.55
CA VAL A 219 -3.11 5.43 3.15
C VAL A 219 -3.30 3.93 2.91
N LYS A 220 -4.48 3.55 2.45
CA LYS A 220 -4.79 2.21 1.95
C LYS A 220 -4.72 2.20 0.43
N VAL A 221 -4.11 1.15 -0.12
CA VAL A 221 -4.08 0.90 -1.57
C VAL A 221 -4.57 -0.54 -1.84
N PRO A 222 -5.48 -0.77 -2.79
CA PRO A 222 -5.90 -2.13 -3.16
C PRO A 222 -4.79 -2.88 -3.91
N ARG A 223 -4.89 -4.21 -3.91
CA ARG A 223 -4.06 -5.10 -4.70
C ARG A 223 -4.90 -5.83 -5.74
N TRP A 224 -4.45 -5.78 -6.99
CA TRP A 224 -5.07 -6.50 -8.11
C TRP A 224 -4.14 -7.55 -8.71
N ASP A 225 -4.73 -8.65 -9.18
CA ASP A 225 -4.04 -9.71 -9.93
C ASP A 225 -4.63 -9.85 -11.35
N LEU A 226 -5.16 -8.76 -11.92
CA LEU A 226 -5.89 -8.76 -13.19
C LEU A 226 -5.05 -9.25 -14.38
N ALA A 227 -3.73 -9.10 -14.34
CA ALA A 227 -2.81 -9.64 -15.34
C ALA A 227 -2.90 -11.18 -15.49
N LYS A 228 -3.39 -11.91 -14.48
CA LYS A 228 -3.63 -13.36 -14.56
C LYS A 228 -4.86 -13.71 -15.40
N PHE A 229 -5.71 -12.73 -15.72
CA PHE A 229 -6.99 -12.93 -16.38
C PHE A 229 -7.07 -12.18 -17.72
N SER A 230 -6.46 -12.74 -18.76
CA SER A 230 -6.36 -12.10 -20.09
C SER A 230 -7.69 -11.73 -20.75
N ARG A 231 -8.79 -12.39 -20.38
CA ARG A 231 -10.14 -12.14 -20.91
C ARG A 231 -10.99 -11.21 -20.04
N VAL A 232 -10.45 -10.74 -18.90
CA VAL A 232 -11.17 -9.87 -17.96
C VAL A 232 -10.74 -8.43 -18.18
N SER A 233 -11.71 -7.52 -18.24
CA SER A 233 -11.42 -6.08 -18.31
C SER A 233 -10.65 -5.60 -17.10
N ARG A 234 -9.61 -4.80 -17.34
CA ARG A 234 -8.79 -4.13 -16.31
C ARG A 234 -9.43 -2.87 -15.72
N LYS A 235 -10.54 -2.40 -16.29
CA LYS A 235 -11.29 -1.25 -15.78
C LYS A 235 -11.82 -1.54 -14.38
N ILE A 236 -11.64 -0.61 -13.45
CA ILE A 236 -12.19 -0.66 -12.09
C ILE A 236 -13.41 0.25 -12.01
N GLY A 237 -14.27 0.03 -11.02
CA GLY A 237 -15.54 0.75 -10.90
C GLY A 237 -16.31 0.28 -9.69
N SER A 238 -17.64 0.28 -9.76
CA SER A 238 -18.50 -0.07 -8.62
C SER A 238 -18.46 -1.54 -8.21
N SER A 239 -17.95 -2.45 -9.04
CA SER A 239 -17.79 -3.87 -8.71
C SER A 239 -16.33 -4.18 -8.36
N MET A 240 -16.10 -4.77 -7.18
CA MET A 240 -14.77 -5.13 -6.72
C MET A 240 -14.10 -6.21 -7.58
N LYS A 241 -12.79 -6.07 -7.77
CA LYS A 241 -11.88 -7.00 -8.48
C LYS A 241 -10.54 -7.18 -7.78
N SER A 242 -10.20 -6.29 -6.84
CA SER A 242 -9.06 -6.41 -5.94
C SER A 242 -9.13 -7.69 -5.13
N VAL A 243 -7.96 -8.24 -4.82
CA VAL A 243 -7.76 -9.53 -4.15
C VAL A 243 -7.12 -9.39 -2.78
N GLY A 244 -6.84 -8.16 -2.36
CA GLY A 244 -6.24 -7.79 -1.09
C GLY A 244 -6.01 -6.29 -1.00
N GLU A 245 -5.42 -5.84 0.10
CA GLU A 245 -5.10 -4.43 0.32
C GLU A 245 -3.91 -4.26 1.25
N VAL A 246 -3.27 -3.10 1.17
CA VAL A 246 -2.18 -2.69 2.06
C VAL A 246 -2.53 -1.40 2.75
N MET A 247 -1.93 -1.18 3.91
CA MET A 247 -2.04 0.07 4.65
C MET A 247 -0.64 0.59 4.98
N ALA A 248 -0.42 1.89 4.84
CA ALA A 248 0.80 2.55 5.29
C ALA A 248 0.48 3.71 6.21
N ILE A 249 1.32 3.88 7.22
CA ILE A 249 1.24 4.98 8.19
C ILE A 249 2.48 5.87 8.04
N ALA A 250 2.28 7.19 7.98
CA ALA A 250 3.34 8.19 7.97
C ALA A 250 2.85 9.56 8.44
N ARG A 251 3.76 10.50 8.75
CA ARG A 251 3.37 11.86 9.23
C ARG A 251 2.87 12.79 8.11
N CYS A 252 2.91 12.36 6.86
CA CYS A 252 2.38 13.10 5.72
C CYS A 252 1.85 12.16 4.64
N PHE A 253 0.95 12.68 3.80
CA PHE A 253 0.31 11.92 2.73
C PHE A 253 1.33 11.36 1.72
N GLU A 254 2.32 12.14 1.30
CA GLU A 254 3.31 11.69 0.31
C GLU A 254 4.09 10.47 0.81
N GLU A 255 4.52 10.50 2.06
CA GLU A 255 5.26 9.38 2.65
C GLU A 255 4.38 8.13 2.77
N ALA A 256 3.13 8.29 3.24
CA ALA A 256 2.18 7.18 3.36
C ALA A 256 1.79 6.61 1.98
N LEU A 257 1.58 7.45 0.97
CA LEU A 257 1.27 7.02 -0.40
C LEU A 257 2.44 6.24 -1.01
N GLN A 258 3.68 6.73 -0.90
CA GLN A 258 4.82 6.01 -1.47
C GLN A 258 5.10 4.68 -0.76
N LYS A 259 4.96 4.62 0.57
CA LYS A 259 5.04 3.38 1.35
C LYS A 259 3.97 2.37 0.90
N SER A 260 2.70 2.79 0.87
CA SER A 260 1.60 1.90 0.49
C SER A 260 1.75 1.37 -0.94
N LEU A 261 2.15 2.20 -1.90
CA LEU A 261 2.41 1.72 -3.27
C LEU A 261 3.49 0.63 -3.32
N ARG A 262 4.60 0.78 -2.57
CA ARG A 262 5.63 -0.27 -2.46
C ARG A 262 5.13 -1.56 -1.81
N MET A 263 4.20 -1.45 -0.86
CA MET A 263 3.64 -2.61 -0.17
C MET A 263 2.76 -3.46 -1.10
N THR A 264 2.19 -2.89 -2.18
CA THR A 264 1.31 -3.63 -3.10
C THR A 264 2.04 -4.69 -3.92
N ASN A 265 3.28 -4.43 -4.32
CA ASN A 265 4.04 -5.31 -5.19
C ASN A 265 5.54 -5.00 -5.12
N GLU A 266 6.38 -6.02 -5.12
CA GLU A 266 7.83 -5.92 -5.00
C GLU A 266 8.49 -5.20 -6.18
N SER A 267 7.84 -5.22 -7.35
CA SER A 267 8.32 -4.48 -8.53
C SER A 267 8.03 -2.98 -8.46
N VAL A 268 7.18 -2.53 -7.54
CA VAL A 268 6.77 -1.13 -7.42
C VAL A 268 7.72 -0.42 -6.45
N SER A 269 8.38 0.64 -6.90
CA SER A 269 9.32 1.40 -6.08
C SER A 269 8.71 2.60 -5.35
N GLY A 270 7.46 2.98 -5.68
CA GLY A 270 6.74 4.14 -5.12
C GLY A 270 5.79 4.76 -6.15
N PHE A 271 5.50 6.06 -6.02
CA PHE A 271 4.74 6.83 -7.01
C PHE A 271 5.63 7.21 -8.20
N ASP A 272 5.89 6.25 -9.08
CA ASP A 272 6.81 6.38 -10.21
C ASP A 272 6.16 5.91 -11.52
N GLY A 273 5.87 6.86 -12.42
CA GLY A 273 5.35 6.61 -13.77
C GLY A 273 6.41 6.71 -14.87
N SER A 274 7.71 6.57 -14.54
CA SER A 274 8.79 6.70 -15.54
C SER A 274 8.76 5.65 -16.66
N LEU A 275 8.16 4.49 -16.41
CA LEU A 275 7.97 3.42 -17.39
C LEU A 275 6.59 3.47 -18.08
N GLU A 276 5.75 4.42 -17.70
CA GLU A 276 4.39 4.56 -18.21
C GLU A 276 4.28 5.72 -19.18
N VAL A 277 3.32 5.62 -20.09
CA VAL A 277 2.92 6.72 -20.98
C VAL A 277 1.61 7.31 -20.45
N PRO A 278 1.49 8.65 -20.32
CA PRO A 278 0.22 9.29 -19.99
C PRO A 278 -0.87 8.88 -20.96
N ASP A 279 -2.05 8.57 -20.45
CA ASP A 279 -3.20 8.16 -21.26
C ASP A 279 -4.48 8.78 -20.68
N GLU A 280 -5.21 9.52 -21.51
CA GLU A 280 -6.46 10.17 -21.08
C GLU A 280 -7.56 9.17 -20.79
N ASP A 281 -7.59 8.06 -21.54
CA ASP A 281 -8.63 7.04 -21.41
C ASP A 281 -8.47 6.33 -20.06
N ASP A 282 -7.28 5.87 -19.70
CA ASP A 282 -7.01 5.25 -18.39
C ASP A 282 -7.21 6.22 -17.21
N LEU A 283 -7.00 7.54 -17.42
CA LEU A 283 -7.23 8.55 -16.38
C LEU A 283 -8.73 8.82 -16.15
N SER A 284 -9.53 8.82 -17.23
CA SER A 284 -10.97 9.09 -17.19
C SER A 284 -11.82 7.86 -16.91
N ASP A 285 -11.37 6.70 -17.40
CA ASP A 285 -11.96 5.38 -17.20
C ASP A 285 -10.95 4.50 -16.43
N PRO A 286 -11.04 4.51 -15.09
CA PRO A 286 -9.97 4.06 -14.21
C PRO A 286 -9.63 2.58 -14.40
N THR A 287 -8.34 2.26 -14.34
CA THR A 287 -7.81 0.89 -14.34
C THR A 287 -6.93 0.63 -13.12
N ASP A 288 -6.48 -0.62 -12.93
CA ASP A 288 -5.56 -1.00 -11.86
C ASP A 288 -4.16 -0.36 -11.94
N VAL A 289 -3.86 0.39 -13.01
CA VAL A 289 -2.61 1.14 -13.21
C VAL A 289 -2.78 2.66 -13.26
N ARG A 290 -4.00 3.17 -13.04
CA ARG A 290 -4.34 4.60 -13.13
C ARG A 290 -3.38 5.50 -12.35
N ILE A 291 -2.98 5.09 -11.15
CA ILE A 291 -2.08 5.87 -10.30
C ILE A 291 -0.70 6.11 -10.94
N TYR A 292 -0.21 5.15 -11.74
CA TYR A 292 1.07 5.28 -12.45
C TYR A 292 0.93 6.10 -13.73
N LYS A 293 -0.22 5.98 -14.43
CA LYS A 293 -0.60 6.88 -15.53
C LYS A 293 -0.67 8.33 -15.08
N LEU A 294 -1.20 8.56 -13.88
CA LEU A 294 -1.25 9.88 -13.25
C LEU A 294 0.15 10.43 -12.95
N SER A 295 1.04 9.59 -12.40
CA SER A 295 2.45 9.96 -12.19
C SER A 295 3.14 10.32 -13.51
N ALA A 296 2.93 9.53 -14.57
CA ALA A 296 3.45 9.81 -15.91
C ALA A 296 2.93 11.15 -16.46
N ALA A 297 1.63 11.42 -16.33
CA ALA A 297 1.03 12.67 -16.81
C ALA A 297 1.60 13.91 -16.09
N LEU A 298 1.72 13.86 -14.76
CA LEU A 298 2.38 14.90 -13.98
C LEU A 298 3.84 15.08 -14.40
N ARG A 299 4.55 13.98 -14.67
CA ARG A 299 5.94 14.01 -15.13
C ARG A 299 6.06 14.63 -16.52
N SER A 300 5.12 14.39 -17.42
CA SER A 300 5.00 15.04 -18.73
C SER A 300 4.51 16.49 -18.67
N GLY A 301 4.26 17.04 -17.48
CA GLY A 301 3.93 18.46 -17.29
C GLY A 301 2.45 18.78 -17.46
N TRP A 302 1.54 17.80 -17.37
CA TRP A 302 0.11 18.07 -17.38
C TRP A 302 -0.30 18.85 -16.13
N SER A 303 -1.24 19.78 -16.28
CA SER A 303 -1.70 20.61 -15.18
C SER A 303 -2.60 19.83 -14.21
N VAL A 304 -2.63 20.28 -12.95
CA VAL A 304 -3.48 19.68 -11.92
C VAL A 304 -4.96 19.83 -12.29
N GLU A 305 -5.32 20.95 -12.92
CA GLU A 305 -6.68 21.25 -13.36
C GLU A 305 -7.14 20.25 -14.44
N ARG A 306 -6.28 19.96 -15.43
CA ARG A 306 -6.58 18.96 -16.45
C ARG A 306 -6.76 17.58 -15.84
N LEU A 307 -5.87 17.21 -14.91
CA LEU A 307 -5.95 15.91 -14.24
C LEU A 307 -7.18 15.80 -13.34
N HIS A 308 -7.57 16.88 -12.67
CA HIS A 308 -8.81 16.92 -11.90
C HIS A 308 -10.04 16.73 -12.80
N VAL A 309 -10.09 17.38 -13.96
CA VAL A 309 -11.20 17.21 -14.93
C VAL A 309 -11.29 15.77 -15.42
N LEU A 310 -10.16 15.14 -15.75
CA LEU A 310 -10.14 13.75 -16.23
C LEU A 310 -10.50 12.77 -15.11
N THR A 311 -9.95 12.98 -13.91
CA THR A 311 -9.98 11.96 -12.86
C THR A 311 -11.05 12.14 -11.80
N SER A 312 -11.53 13.39 -11.64
CA SER A 312 -12.29 13.91 -10.50
C SER A 312 -11.62 13.70 -9.12
N ILE A 313 -10.34 13.34 -9.07
CA ILE A 313 -9.55 13.29 -7.83
C ILE A 313 -9.37 14.73 -7.32
N ASP A 314 -9.60 14.96 -6.02
CA ASP A 314 -9.49 16.29 -5.43
C ASP A 314 -8.11 16.94 -5.72
N PRO A 315 -8.07 18.23 -6.12
CA PRO A 315 -6.82 18.91 -6.44
C PRO A 315 -5.78 18.85 -5.32
N TRP A 316 -6.19 18.79 -4.05
CA TRP A 316 -5.27 18.64 -2.93
C TRP A 316 -4.35 17.42 -3.11
N PHE A 317 -4.91 16.24 -3.37
CA PHE A 317 -4.14 15.01 -3.58
C PHE A 317 -3.22 15.14 -4.79
N LEU A 318 -3.73 15.70 -5.90
CA LEU A 318 -2.96 15.92 -7.11
C LEU A 318 -1.77 16.87 -6.90
N TYR A 319 -1.94 17.93 -6.09
CA TYR A 319 -0.86 18.83 -5.70
C TYR A 319 0.20 18.11 -4.85
N ARG A 320 -0.20 17.25 -3.90
CA ARG A 320 0.75 16.44 -3.12
C ARG A 320 1.52 15.46 -4.00
N MET A 321 0.84 14.76 -4.92
CA MET A 321 1.45 13.86 -5.88
C MET A 321 2.43 14.61 -6.82
N ARG A 322 2.08 15.83 -7.24
CA ARG A 322 2.97 16.69 -8.03
C ARG A 322 4.25 17.04 -7.27
N SER A 323 4.18 17.27 -5.95
CA SER A 323 5.37 17.51 -5.13
C SER A 323 6.35 16.34 -5.15
N ILE A 324 5.85 15.10 -5.17
CA ILE A 324 6.68 13.89 -5.34
C ILE A 324 7.37 13.94 -6.71
N VAL A 325 6.62 14.17 -7.79
CA VAL A 325 7.18 14.22 -9.15
C VAL A 325 8.20 15.35 -9.32
N ASN A 326 7.96 16.52 -8.73
CA ASN A 326 8.90 17.63 -8.75
C ASN A 326 10.19 17.27 -8.02
N CYS A 327 10.10 16.65 -6.84
CA CYS A 327 11.28 16.18 -6.11
C CYS A 327 12.08 15.16 -6.91
N ALA A 328 11.41 14.23 -7.60
CA ALA A 328 12.08 13.26 -8.47
C ALA A 328 12.85 13.94 -9.62
N LYS A 329 12.24 14.92 -10.31
CA LYS A 329 12.90 15.71 -11.36
C LYS A 329 14.10 16.50 -10.84
N GLU A 330 13.98 17.08 -9.66
CA GLU A 330 15.09 17.80 -9.02
C GLU A 330 16.25 16.86 -8.67
N LEU A 331 15.97 15.66 -8.15
CA LEU A 331 16.99 14.64 -7.89
C LEU A 331 17.69 14.21 -9.18
N GLU A 332 16.95 14.00 -10.26
CA GLU A 332 17.52 13.66 -11.57
C GLU A 332 18.47 14.75 -12.07
N SER A 333 18.21 16.02 -11.79
CA SER A 333 19.12 17.12 -12.15
C SER A 333 20.47 17.10 -11.41
N LEU A 334 20.63 16.27 -10.38
CA LEU A 334 21.87 16.13 -9.60
C LEU A 334 22.82 15.05 -10.14
N HIS A 335 22.49 14.39 -11.25
CA HIS A 335 23.28 13.24 -11.73
C HIS A 335 24.75 13.59 -12.07
N ASP A 336 25.05 14.83 -12.46
CA ASP A 336 26.40 15.26 -12.92
C ASP A 336 27.42 15.45 -11.78
N GLY A 337 27.06 15.15 -10.53
CA GLY A 337 27.95 15.24 -9.36
C GLY A 337 28.29 13.90 -8.68
N ALA A 338 27.69 12.78 -9.11
CA ALA A 338 27.79 11.42 -8.58
C ALA A 338 27.79 11.27 -7.04
N LEU A 339 26.79 10.56 -6.50
CA LEU A 339 26.71 10.22 -5.07
C LEU A 339 28.02 9.66 -4.45
N PRO A 340 28.84 8.86 -5.16
CA PRO A 340 30.18 8.47 -4.70
C PRO A 340 31.13 9.62 -4.37
N ASN A 341 31.10 10.73 -5.11
CA ASN A 341 31.96 11.88 -4.83
C ASN A 341 31.50 12.61 -3.56
N ALA A 342 30.19 12.83 -3.42
CA ALA A 342 29.61 13.40 -2.21
C ALA A 342 29.95 12.54 -0.98
N MET A 343 29.87 11.22 -1.12
CA MET A 343 30.26 10.27 -0.08
C MET A 343 31.74 10.37 0.28
N LYS A 344 32.63 10.36 -0.71
CA LYS A 344 34.09 10.49 -0.47
C LYS A 344 34.41 11.79 0.27
N LEU A 345 33.74 12.89 -0.08
CA LEU A 345 33.89 14.14 0.66
C LEU A 345 33.41 14.01 2.11
N LEU A 346 32.23 13.39 2.32
CA LEU A 346 31.66 13.22 3.64
C LEU A 346 32.59 12.43 4.59
N GLU A 347 33.29 11.43 4.07
CA GLU A 347 34.31 10.67 4.81
C GLU A 347 35.57 11.49 5.14
N CYS A 348 35.94 12.45 4.30
CA CYS A 348 37.13 13.29 4.50
C CYS A 348 36.90 14.48 5.46
N ILE A 349 35.67 14.96 5.60
CA ILE A 349 35.32 16.17 6.39
C ILE A 349 35.91 16.19 7.82
N PRO A 350 35.96 15.07 8.57
CA PRO A 350 36.58 15.06 9.90
C PRO A 350 38.08 15.37 9.90
N THR A 351 38.74 15.30 8.74
CA THR A 351 40.21 15.35 8.60
C THR A 351 40.71 16.39 7.61
N THR A 352 39.87 16.91 6.71
CA THR A 352 40.26 17.85 5.66
C THR A 352 39.11 18.79 5.34
N ILE A 353 39.39 20.09 5.21
CA ILE A 353 38.42 21.09 4.79
C ILE A 353 38.26 20.99 3.25
N PRO A 354 37.07 20.63 2.73
CA PRO A 354 36.83 20.55 1.29
C PRO A 354 36.78 21.94 0.65
N ASP A 355 36.97 22.01 -0.68
CA ASP A 355 36.72 23.24 -1.42
C ASP A 355 35.23 23.61 -1.41
N LYS A 356 34.94 24.91 -1.57
CA LYS A 356 33.57 25.46 -1.48
C LYS A 356 32.59 24.82 -2.47
N SER A 357 33.03 24.51 -3.69
CA SER A 357 32.17 23.96 -4.74
C SER A 357 31.76 22.54 -4.44
N SER A 358 32.73 21.70 -4.06
CA SER A 358 32.47 20.30 -3.69
C SER A 358 31.67 20.21 -2.40
N PHE A 359 31.93 21.07 -1.41
CA PHE A 359 31.14 21.13 -0.18
C PHE A 359 29.70 21.56 -0.44
N HIS A 360 29.48 22.61 -1.25
CA HIS A 360 28.14 23.01 -1.67
C HIS A 360 27.38 21.87 -2.38
N THR A 361 28.07 21.14 -3.25
CA THR A 361 27.51 19.98 -3.95
C THR A 361 27.08 18.88 -2.96
N LEU A 362 27.91 18.55 -1.98
CA LEU A 362 27.56 17.60 -0.92
C LEU A 362 26.33 18.05 -0.13
N VAL A 363 26.31 19.29 0.35
CA VAL A 363 25.17 19.80 1.14
C VAL A 363 23.88 19.77 0.33
N ARG A 364 23.93 20.13 -0.97
CA ARG A 364 22.80 20.05 -1.88
C ARG A 364 22.29 18.62 -2.05
N HIS A 365 23.17 17.63 -2.20
CA HIS A 365 22.78 16.22 -2.27
C HIS A 365 22.16 15.74 -0.96
N ALA A 366 22.77 16.07 0.18
CA ALA A 366 22.27 15.71 1.50
C ALA A 366 20.87 16.30 1.75
N GLU A 367 20.65 17.58 1.46
CA GLU A 367 19.33 18.22 1.58
C GLU A 367 18.29 17.52 0.71
N LYS A 368 18.59 17.29 -0.57
CA LYS A 368 17.63 16.67 -1.48
C LYS A 368 17.31 15.24 -1.13
N VAL A 369 18.29 14.46 -0.67
CA VAL A 369 18.05 13.11 -0.14
C VAL A 369 17.18 13.19 1.13
N MET A 370 17.45 14.11 2.07
CA MET A 370 16.62 14.28 3.27
C MET A 370 15.17 14.64 2.92
N ILE A 371 14.96 15.62 2.02
CA ILE A 371 13.63 16.00 1.54
C ILE A 371 12.93 14.81 0.88
N ALA A 372 13.62 14.08 0.01
CA ALA A 372 13.05 12.93 -0.67
C ALA A 372 12.66 11.81 0.32
N LYS A 373 13.49 11.49 1.32
CA LYS A 373 13.11 10.52 2.36
C LYS A 373 11.87 10.98 3.14
N ARG A 374 11.76 12.28 3.47
CA ARG A 374 10.57 12.88 4.12
C ARG A 374 9.30 12.79 3.26
N LEU A 375 9.45 12.72 1.94
CA LEU A 375 8.34 12.49 1.00
C LEU A 375 8.08 11.00 0.75
N GLY A 376 8.84 10.09 1.38
CA GLY A 376 8.70 8.64 1.28
C GLY A 376 9.43 7.97 0.13
N PHE A 377 10.42 8.63 -0.50
CA PHE A 377 11.22 8.00 -1.53
C PHE A 377 12.01 6.80 -0.99
N SER A 378 11.96 5.68 -1.69
CA SER A 378 12.82 4.52 -1.41
C SER A 378 14.25 4.76 -1.88
N ASP A 379 15.19 4.01 -1.31
CA ASP A 379 16.58 4.01 -1.73
C ASP A 379 16.73 3.54 -3.18
N VAL A 380 15.79 2.72 -3.68
CA VAL A 380 15.71 2.31 -5.08
C VAL A 380 15.34 3.49 -5.99
N GLN A 381 14.33 4.29 -5.63
CA GLN A 381 13.97 5.49 -6.40
C GLN A 381 15.11 6.51 -6.41
N LEU A 382 15.74 6.74 -5.25
CA LEU A 382 16.90 7.61 -5.13
C LEU A 382 18.07 7.13 -5.99
N ALA A 383 18.35 5.83 -5.97
CA ALA A 383 19.41 5.24 -6.77
C ALA A 383 19.15 5.42 -8.27
N ARG A 384 17.91 5.21 -8.73
CA ARG A 384 17.51 5.45 -10.12
C ARG A 384 17.70 6.92 -10.52
N ALA A 385 17.18 7.85 -9.71
CA ALA A 385 17.26 9.29 -9.99
C ALA A 385 18.71 9.79 -10.02
N LEU A 386 19.55 9.31 -9.08
CA LEU A 386 20.95 9.73 -8.93
C LEU A 386 21.93 8.88 -9.74
N ARG A 387 21.45 7.96 -10.61
CA ARG A 387 22.27 7.01 -11.39
C ARG A 387 23.30 6.26 -10.54
N SER A 388 22.84 5.71 -9.42
CA SER A 388 23.63 5.00 -8.43
C SER A 388 23.03 3.63 -8.08
N THR A 389 23.52 2.97 -7.03
CA THR A 389 22.95 1.73 -6.49
C THR A 389 22.21 2.01 -5.19
N SER A 390 21.18 1.22 -4.88
CA SER A 390 20.42 1.34 -3.62
C SER A 390 21.31 1.14 -2.39
N VAL A 391 22.34 0.29 -2.51
CA VAL A 391 23.36 0.08 -1.47
C VAL A 391 24.16 1.36 -1.23
N MET A 392 24.59 2.05 -2.29
CA MET A 392 25.32 3.32 -2.18
C MET A 392 24.45 4.41 -1.54
N VAL A 393 23.17 4.48 -1.91
CA VAL A 393 22.21 5.40 -1.28
C VAL A 393 22.06 5.10 0.21
N ARG A 394 21.83 3.83 0.58
CA ARG A 394 21.75 3.42 1.98
C ARG A 394 23.01 3.81 2.75
N TRP A 395 24.18 3.60 2.16
CA TRP A 395 25.46 3.92 2.78
C TRP A 395 25.63 5.43 2.99
N PHE A 396 25.30 6.24 1.99
CA PHE A 396 25.27 7.70 2.08
C PHE A 396 24.31 8.18 3.18
N ARG A 397 23.09 7.63 3.24
CA ARG A 397 22.14 7.93 4.31
C ARG A 397 22.71 7.60 5.69
N LYS A 398 23.32 6.43 5.86
CA LYS A 398 23.93 6.02 7.12
C LYS A 398 25.04 6.98 7.57
N HIS A 399 25.85 7.48 6.64
CA HIS A 399 26.89 8.45 6.96
C HIS A 399 26.30 9.80 7.36
N LEU A 400 25.21 10.21 6.72
CA LEU A 400 24.41 11.37 7.16
C LEU A 400 23.63 11.12 8.45
N ASN A 401 23.70 9.92 9.03
CA ASN A 401 22.84 9.46 10.12
C ASN A 401 21.33 9.65 9.84
N LEU A 402 20.96 9.58 8.56
CA LEU A 402 19.59 9.71 8.08
C LEU A 402 18.89 8.35 8.15
N LYS A 403 18.29 8.08 9.31
CA LYS A 403 17.50 6.88 9.62
C LYS A 403 16.05 7.28 9.93
N PRO A 404 15.06 6.41 9.68
CA PRO A 404 13.69 6.75 10.03
C PRO A 404 13.52 6.78 11.55
N LEU A 405 12.63 7.64 12.02
CA LEU A 405 12.17 7.64 13.40
C LEU A 405 11.08 6.59 13.58
N ILE A 406 10.97 6.07 14.81
CA ILE A 406 9.96 5.06 15.18
C ILE A 406 8.94 5.77 16.06
N ARG A 407 7.69 5.69 15.65
CA ARG A 407 6.55 6.35 16.28
C ARG A 407 5.48 5.36 16.68
N LEU A 408 4.72 5.72 17.71
CA LEU A 408 3.61 4.93 18.23
C LEU A 408 2.29 5.28 17.55
N VAL A 409 1.40 4.29 17.45
CA VAL A 409 -0.04 4.50 17.22
C VAL A 409 -0.73 4.53 18.58
N ASP A 410 -1.15 5.70 19.04
CA ASP A 410 -1.61 5.93 20.41
C ASP A 410 -3.11 6.22 20.58
N THR A 411 -3.87 6.24 19.47
CA THR A 411 -5.29 6.61 19.37
C THR A 411 -5.69 8.02 19.85
N VAL A 412 -4.80 8.83 20.43
CA VAL A 412 -5.10 10.13 21.05
C VAL A 412 -4.12 11.27 20.71
N ALA A 413 -3.23 11.09 19.72
CA ALA A 413 -2.33 12.12 19.23
C ALA A 413 -1.46 12.77 20.33
N GLY A 414 -0.91 11.95 21.22
CA GLY A 414 -0.01 12.37 22.30
C GLY A 414 -0.69 12.99 23.52
N GLU A 415 -2.03 13.03 23.58
CA GLU A 415 -2.75 13.54 24.76
C GLU A 415 -2.51 12.69 26.01
N TRP A 416 -2.44 11.37 25.84
CA TRP A 416 -2.15 10.40 26.90
C TRP A 416 -0.94 9.55 26.53
N PRO A 417 -0.11 9.17 27.51
CA PRO A 417 0.97 8.22 27.27
C PRO A 417 0.42 6.88 26.74
N ALA A 418 0.94 6.44 25.60
CA ALA A 418 0.60 5.13 25.05
C ALA A 418 1.45 4.04 25.74
N THR A 419 0.81 2.93 26.08
CA THR A 419 1.48 1.71 26.55
C THR A 419 1.53 0.64 25.47
N THR A 420 1.08 0.98 24.26
CA THR A 420 1.02 0.10 23.10
C THR A 420 2.40 -0.22 22.54
N ASN A 421 2.47 -1.36 21.86
CA ASN A 421 3.60 -1.85 21.10
C ASN A 421 3.40 -1.69 19.58
N TYR A 422 2.41 -0.88 19.18
CA TYR A 422 2.04 -0.64 17.80
C TYR A 422 2.83 0.54 17.22
N LEU A 423 3.71 0.25 16.25
CA LEU A 423 4.73 1.14 15.72
C LEU A 423 4.64 1.32 14.21
N TYR A 424 5.08 2.47 13.74
CA TYR A 424 5.41 2.72 12.32
C TYR A 424 6.69 3.56 12.23
N THR A 425 7.30 3.57 11.05
CA THR A 425 8.49 4.38 10.82
C THR A 425 8.24 5.55 9.87
N THR A 426 8.90 6.68 10.13
CA THR A 426 8.72 7.93 9.37
C THR A 426 9.99 8.77 9.33
N TYR A 427 10.26 9.40 8.18
CA TYR A 427 11.28 10.42 8.03
C TYR A 427 10.73 11.83 8.19
N ALA A 428 9.42 12.05 8.00
CA ALA A 428 8.81 13.37 7.92
C ALA A 428 9.01 14.24 9.19
N ASP A 429 9.32 13.63 10.33
CA ASP A 429 9.67 14.31 11.57
C ASP A 429 11.11 14.82 11.67
N ILE A 430 12.01 14.40 10.76
CA ILE A 430 13.43 14.76 10.78
C ILE A 430 13.58 16.22 10.33
N PRO A 431 14.14 17.12 11.14
CA PRO A 431 14.20 18.55 10.83
C PRO A 431 15.09 18.85 9.62
N LEU A 432 14.67 19.83 8.81
CA LEU A 432 15.46 20.34 7.66
C LEU A 432 16.12 21.69 7.93
N GLY A 433 15.79 22.35 9.05
CA GLY A 433 16.17 23.75 9.30
C GLY A 433 17.67 24.01 9.21
N ASN A 434 18.49 23.16 9.84
CA ASN A 434 19.94 23.33 9.84
C ASN A 434 20.55 23.20 8.42
N ILE A 435 20.11 22.21 7.63
CA ILE A 435 20.68 21.98 6.31
C ILE A 435 20.20 23.00 5.28
N GLN A 436 18.95 23.47 5.42
CA GLN A 436 18.41 24.56 4.60
C GLN A 436 19.08 25.90 4.92
N HIS A 437 19.37 26.16 6.21
CA HIS A 437 20.14 27.32 6.62
C HIS A 437 21.55 27.29 6.03
N LEU A 438 22.21 26.13 6.08
CA LEU A 438 23.53 25.94 5.49
C LEU A 438 23.50 26.21 3.97
N LEU A 439 22.48 25.73 3.24
CA LEU A 439 22.36 26.01 1.80
C LEU A 439 22.13 27.49 1.47
N LYS A 440 21.33 28.18 2.27
CA LYS A 440 21.08 29.63 2.10
C LYS A 440 22.36 30.45 2.27
N SER A 441 23.25 30.06 3.18
CA SER A 441 24.55 30.75 3.36
C SER A 441 25.45 30.74 2.11
N PHE A 442 25.22 29.87 1.13
CA PHE A 442 25.93 29.92 -0.15
C PHE A 442 25.33 30.92 -1.14
N HIS A 443 24.06 31.31 -0.99
CA HIS A 443 23.35 32.21 -1.91
C HIS A 443 23.51 33.69 -1.54
N ASP A 444 23.72 34.01 -0.26
CA ASP A 444 23.78 35.39 0.27
C ASP A 444 25.11 36.14 -0.01
N GLY A 445 25.70 35.94 -1.18
CA GLY A 445 26.56 36.96 -1.80
C GLY A 445 27.91 37.30 -1.15
N GLN A 446 28.52 36.43 -0.32
CA GLN A 446 29.93 36.59 0.03
C GLN A 446 30.86 35.84 -0.95
N THR A 447 31.39 36.63 -1.88
CA THR A 447 32.57 36.34 -2.69
C THR A 447 33.75 36.03 -1.75
N GLU A 448 34.41 34.88 -1.95
CA GLU A 448 35.70 34.47 -1.35
C GLU A 448 35.79 33.97 0.12
N THR A 449 34.74 33.43 0.73
CA THR A 449 34.91 32.69 2.01
C THR A 449 35.16 31.19 1.79
N LEU A 450 36.32 30.71 2.25
CA LEU A 450 36.66 29.29 2.45
C LEU A 450 35.57 28.59 3.29
N VAL A 451 35.42 27.27 3.16
CA VAL A 451 34.53 26.49 4.04
C VAL A 451 34.98 26.68 5.49
N SER A 452 34.14 27.29 6.32
CA SER A 452 34.47 27.55 7.72
C SER A 452 34.23 26.31 8.59
N GLN A 453 34.91 26.22 9.73
CA GLN A 453 34.67 25.16 10.71
C GLN A 453 33.21 25.17 11.20
N GLU A 454 32.59 26.36 11.32
CA GLU A 454 31.19 26.51 11.71
C GLU A 454 30.22 25.86 10.70
N MET A 455 30.52 25.94 9.40
CA MET A 455 29.73 25.29 8.36
C MET A 455 29.83 23.76 8.44
N ILE A 456 31.02 23.25 8.72
CA ILE A 456 31.27 21.82 8.96
C ILE A 456 30.51 21.36 10.21
N ASP A 457 30.63 22.10 11.31
CA ASP A 457 29.94 21.80 12.57
C ASP A 457 28.42 21.84 12.39
N LEU A 458 27.89 22.76 11.57
CA LEU A 458 26.48 22.82 11.24
C LEU A 458 26.03 21.61 10.41
N LEU A 459 26.82 21.17 9.42
CA LEU A 459 26.56 19.93 8.68
C LEU A 459 26.57 18.71 9.62
N LEU A 460 27.56 18.60 10.51
CA LEU A 460 27.63 17.55 11.52
C LEU A 460 26.42 17.59 12.46
N LYS A 461 25.94 18.78 12.85
CA LYS A 461 24.68 18.94 13.59
C LYS A 461 23.45 18.50 12.80
N CYS A 462 23.44 18.63 11.48
CA CYS A 462 22.37 18.06 10.64
C CYS A 462 22.38 16.53 10.69
N MET A 463 23.56 15.94 10.88
CA MET A 463 23.77 14.50 11.03
C MET A 463 23.54 14.00 12.46
N THR A 464 23.24 14.88 13.42
CA THR A 464 22.77 14.48 14.74
C THR A 464 21.25 14.58 14.79
N VAL A 465 20.57 13.44 14.88
CA VAL A 465 19.10 13.41 14.97
C VAL A 465 18.69 14.02 16.32
N THR A 466 18.03 15.18 16.29
CA THR A 466 17.62 15.91 17.50
C THR A 466 16.32 15.37 18.13
N LYS A 467 15.48 14.68 17.34
CA LYS A 467 14.28 13.99 17.83
C LYS A 467 14.61 12.53 18.16
N THR A 468 14.11 12.04 19.29
CA THR A 468 14.25 10.65 19.69
C THR A 468 13.10 9.80 19.13
N HIS A 469 13.33 8.49 19.05
CA HIS A 469 12.27 7.50 18.87
C HIS A 469 11.28 7.58 20.06
N ASP A 470 10.02 7.21 19.84
CA ASP A 470 9.03 7.14 20.92
C ASP A 470 9.28 5.96 21.88
N VAL A 471 10.10 5.01 21.44
CA VAL A 471 10.42 3.79 22.16
C VAL A 471 11.92 3.55 22.20
N SER A 472 12.39 2.89 23.25
CA SER A 472 13.71 2.26 23.24
C SER A 472 13.67 0.91 22.51
N PRO A 473 14.81 0.46 21.96
CA PRO A 473 14.96 -0.91 21.46
C PRO A 473 14.56 -1.93 22.51
N GLU A 474 14.02 -3.06 22.07
CA GLU A 474 13.66 -4.18 22.94
C GLU A 474 14.94 -4.78 23.56
N GLN A 475 15.22 -4.49 24.83
CA GLN A 475 16.53 -4.74 25.48
C GLN A 475 16.86 -6.21 25.77
N LYS A 476 16.23 -7.18 25.12
CA LYS A 476 16.41 -8.62 25.37
C LYS A 476 16.22 -9.44 24.11
N SER A 477 16.85 -10.61 24.08
CA SER A 477 16.66 -11.76 23.20
C SER A 477 15.33 -11.82 22.45
N SER A 478 15.18 -11.00 21.40
CA SER A 478 13.98 -10.93 20.57
C SER A 478 14.21 -11.68 19.27
N ILE A 479 13.12 -12.19 18.71
CA ILE A 479 13.10 -12.83 17.40
C ILE A 479 12.17 -12.01 16.51
N MET A 480 12.69 -11.62 15.34
CA MET A 480 11.92 -10.93 14.32
C MET A 480 11.23 -11.95 13.42
N VAL A 481 9.94 -11.77 13.17
CA VAL A 481 9.12 -12.57 12.25
C VAL A 481 8.61 -11.65 11.15
N LEU A 482 8.89 -12.00 9.90
CA LEU A 482 8.35 -11.25 8.76
C LEU A 482 6.99 -11.83 8.36
N GLY A 483 5.97 -10.97 8.30
CA GLY A 483 4.59 -11.35 7.96
C GLY A 483 4.39 -11.65 6.47
N SER A 484 3.13 -11.89 6.10
CA SER A 484 2.76 -12.28 4.73
C SER A 484 2.80 -11.16 3.70
N GLY A 485 2.77 -9.90 4.15
CA GLY A 485 2.44 -8.77 3.29
C GLY A 485 1.01 -8.87 2.75
N VAL A 486 0.79 -8.25 1.60
CA VAL A 486 -0.53 -8.18 0.95
C VAL A 486 -1.00 -9.52 0.43
N TYR A 487 -2.28 -9.81 0.67
CA TYR A 487 -2.94 -10.95 0.05
C TYR A 487 -3.04 -10.80 -1.47
N ARG A 488 -2.82 -11.90 -2.17
CA ARG A 488 -2.93 -12.04 -3.63
C ARG A 488 -3.22 -13.48 -4.00
N ILE A 489 -3.57 -13.74 -5.26
CA ILE A 489 -3.84 -15.12 -5.70
C ILE A 489 -2.57 -15.94 -5.57
N GLY A 490 -2.62 -17.00 -4.76
CA GLY A 490 -1.49 -17.88 -4.44
C GLY A 490 -0.68 -17.46 -3.20
N SER A 491 -1.06 -16.36 -2.52
CA SER A 491 -0.54 -15.98 -1.22
C SER A 491 -1.61 -15.27 -0.41
N SER A 492 -2.33 -16.01 0.42
CA SER A 492 -3.45 -15.52 1.22
C SER A 492 -3.24 -15.80 2.72
N VAL A 493 -4.34 -15.97 3.45
CA VAL A 493 -4.41 -16.09 4.92
C VAL A 493 -3.59 -17.26 5.48
N GLU A 494 -3.27 -18.27 4.68
CA GLU A 494 -2.41 -19.39 5.08
C GLU A 494 -1.04 -18.93 5.62
N PHE A 495 -0.44 -17.90 5.02
CA PHE A 495 0.85 -17.38 5.47
C PHE A 495 0.71 -16.49 6.70
N ASP A 496 -0.41 -15.77 6.84
CA ASP A 496 -0.72 -15.05 8.07
C ASP A 496 -0.90 -16.01 9.26
N TRP A 497 -1.62 -17.11 9.03
CA TRP A 497 -1.82 -18.16 10.02
C TRP A 497 -0.49 -18.78 10.47
N CYS A 498 0.43 -19.06 9.54
CA CYS A 498 1.78 -19.54 9.85
C CYS A 498 2.57 -18.52 10.71
N ALA A 499 2.55 -17.24 10.33
CA ALA A 499 3.22 -16.18 11.07
C ALA A 499 2.66 -16.04 12.50
N VAL A 500 1.34 -16.01 12.65
CA VAL A 500 0.67 -15.94 13.96
C VAL A 500 0.97 -17.18 14.80
N GLY A 501 0.94 -18.37 14.21
CA GLY A 501 1.29 -19.62 14.89
C GLY A 501 2.73 -19.61 15.41
N CYS A 502 3.68 -19.14 14.59
CA CYS A 502 5.08 -18.96 14.95
C CYS A 502 5.23 -18.02 16.16
N VAL A 503 4.62 -16.84 16.10
CA VAL A 503 4.71 -15.83 17.17
C VAL A 503 4.11 -16.34 18.49
N LYS A 504 2.96 -17.03 18.44
CA LYS A 504 2.36 -17.66 19.62
C LYS A 504 3.29 -18.67 20.26
N GLU A 505 3.95 -19.51 19.46
CA GLU A 505 4.88 -20.52 19.95
C GLU A 505 6.16 -19.90 20.52
N LEU A 506 6.72 -18.88 19.86
CA LEU A 506 7.88 -18.14 20.36
C LEU A 506 7.60 -17.51 21.74
N ARG A 507 6.43 -16.89 21.90
CA ARG A 507 5.99 -16.35 23.19
C ARG A 507 5.82 -17.45 24.25
N ARG A 508 5.24 -18.60 23.87
CA ARG A 508 5.11 -19.78 24.77
C ARG A 508 6.47 -20.28 25.26
N LEU A 509 7.50 -20.20 24.41
CA LEU A 509 8.88 -20.54 24.72
C LEU A 509 9.65 -19.43 25.47
N GLY A 510 9.02 -18.29 25.75
CA GLY A 510 9.59 -17.18 26.51
C GLY A 510 10.39 -16.18 25.69
N TRP A 511 10.36 -16.26 24.36
CA TRP A 511 11.02 -15.28 23.48
C TRP A 511 10.17 -14.02 23.33
N LYS A 512 10.84 -12.87 23.26
CA LYS A 512 10.22 -11.62 22.81
C LYS A 512 10.08 -11.63 21.29
N THR A 513 8.99 -11.07 20.78
CA THR A 513 8.61 -11.17 19.38
C THR A 513 8.45 -9.80 18.73
N VAL A 514 9.15 -9.58 17.62
CA VAL A 514 9.00 -8.41 16.76
C VAL A 514 8.36 -8.87 15.46
N ILE A 515 7.23 -8.30 15.06
CA ILE A 515 6.61 -8.59 13.76
C ILE A 515 6.64 -7.37 12.86
N ILE A 516 6.92 -7.59 11.58
CA ILE A 516 6.78 -6.57 10.53
C ILE A 516 5.75 -7.09 9.55
N ASN A 517 4.66 -6.35 9.32
CA ASN A 517 3.67 -6.65 8.29
C ASN A 517 2.88 -5.39 7.91
N CYS A 518 2.16 -5.40 6.79
CA CYS A 518 1.47 -4.22 6.26
C CYS A 518 0.02 -4.46 5.78
N ASN A 519 -0.52 -5.66 6.02
CA ASN A 519 -1.86 -6.01 5.58
C ASN A 519 -2.89 -5.76 6.69
N PRO A 520 -3.83 -4.80 6.54
CA PRO A 520 -4.74 -4.41 7.60
C PRO A 520 -5.81 -5.47 7.93
N GLU A 521 -6.01 -6.47 7.05
CA GLU A 521 -7.00 -7.54 7.24
C GLU A 521 -6.49 -8.69 8.12
N THR A 522 -5.23 -8.63 8.57
CA THR A 522 -4.54 -9.77 9.20
C THR A 522 -4.58 -9.74 10.73
N VAL A 523 -4.52 -10.94 11.31
CA VAL A 523 -4.36 -11.11 12.76
C VAL A 523 -2.90 -10.82 13.16
N SER A 524 -1.93 -11.08 12.29
CA SER A 524 -0.52 -10.72 12.57
C SER A 524 -0.29 -9.23 12.82
N THR A 525 -1.17 -8.36 12.30
CA THR A 525 -1.14 -6.91 12.54
C THR A 525 -2.07 -6.47 13.67
N ASP A 526 -2.63 -7.38 14.47
CA ASP A 526 -3.21 -7.01 15.77
C ASP A 526 -2.07 -6.80 16.77
N PHE A 527 -2.06 -5.65 17.46
CA PHE A 527 -0.95 -5.28 18.32
C PHE A 527 -0.82 -6.18 19.56
N ASP A 528 -1.90 -6.85 19.99
CA ASP A 528 -1.87 -7.84 21.06
C ASP A 528 -1.13 -9.14 20.67
N MET A 529 -0.84 -9.35 19.38
CA MET A 529 -0.28 -10.60 18.88
C MET A 529 1.23 -10.76 19.03
N CYS A 530 1.99 -9.68 19.16
CA CYS A 530 3.45 -9.70 19.30
C CYS A 530 3.92 -8.71 20.38
N ASP A 531 5.19 -8.73 20.80
CA ASP A 531 5.71 -7.76 21.77
C ASP A 531 6.02 -6.40 21.11
N ARG A 532 6.29 -6.40 19.80
CA ARG A 532 6.52 -5.20 18.97
C ARG A 532 5.89 -5.41 17.60
N LEU A 533 4.89 -4.61 17.25
CA LEU A 533 4.28 -4.59 15.92
C LEU A 533 4.81 -3.39 15.14
N TYR A 534 5.53 -3.65 14.05
CA TYR A 534 5.84 -2.64 13.04
C TYR A 534 4.89 -2.79 11.87
N PHE A 535 3.97 -1.84 11.72
CA PHE A 535 3.08 -1.78 10.57
C PHE A 535 3.77 -1.05 9.42
N ASP A 536 4.65 -1.77 8.74
CA ASP A 536 5.58 -1.19 7.79
C ASP A 536 5.93 -2.15 6.63
N GLU A 537 6.63 -1.64 5.63
CA GLU A 537 6.91 -2.34 4.40
C GLU A 537 7.89 -3.51 4.61
N LEU A 538 7.62 -4.63 3.93
CA LEU A 538 8.50 -5.82 3.89
C LEU A 538 9.61 -5.67 2.84
N SER A 539 10.17 -4.46 2.72
CA SER A 539 11.29 -4.18 1.83
C SER A 539 12.61 -4.45 2.54
N LEU A 540 13.66 -4.81 1.78
CA LEU A 540 15.01 -4.95 2.33
C LEU A 540 15.45 -3.69 3.09
N GLU A 541 15.14 -2.51 2.55
CA GLU A 541 15.51 -1.23 3.16
C GLU A 541 14.90 -1.08 4.56
N ARG A 542 13.59 -1.27 4.67
CA ARG A 542 12.86 -1.03 5.91
C ARG A 542 13.08 -2.11 6.94
N VAL A 543 13.12 -3.38 6.52
CA VAL A 543 13.41 -4.50 7.40
C VAL A 543 14.80 -4.33 8.04
N LEU A 544 15.80 -3.88 7.28
CA LEU A 544 17.13 -3.56 7.83
C LEU A 544 17.10 -2.35 8.78
N ASP A 545 16.34 -1.29 8.46
CA ASP A 545 16.22 -0.14 9.36
C ASP A 545 15.65 -0.55 10.73
N ILE A 546 14.63 -1.41 10.74
CA ILE A 546 14.02 -1.93 11.98
C ILE A 546 14.94 -2.94 12.67
N TYR A 547 15.57 -3.85 11.92
CA TYR A 547 16.53 -4.83 12.45
C TYR A 547 17.71 -4.15 13.13
N GLU A 548 18.27 -3.09 12.55
CA GLU A 548 19.37 -2.33 13.14
C GLU A 548 18.97 -1.59 14.40
N PHE A 549 17.71 -1.16 14.51
CA PHE A 549 17.20 -0.53 15.71
C PHE A 549 16.93 -1.56 16.82
N GLU A 550 16.21 -2.64 16.53
CA GLU A 550 15.80 -3.64 17.53
C GLU A 550 16.92 -4.62 17.90
N SER A 551 17.90 -4.83 17.02
CA SER A 551 19.00 -5.78 17.20
C SER A 551 18.55 -7.18 17.67
N PRO A 552 17.59 -7.84 16.98
CA PRO A 552 17.10 -9.15 17.38
C PRO A 552 18.18 -10.23 17.19
N ILE A 553 18.02 -11.38 17.84
CA ILE A 553 18.94 -12.53 17.71
C ILE A 553 18.96 -13.07 16.27
N GLY A 554 17.82 -12.99 15.58
CA GLY A 554 17.70 -13.40 14.20
C GLY A 554 16.30 -13.16 13.66
N VAL A 555 16.16 -13.46 12.37
CA VAL A 555 14.95 -13.20 11.59
C VAL A 555 14.39 -14.52 11.04
N ILE A 556 13.09 -14.74 11.23
CA ILE A 556 12.34 -15.84 10.61
C ILE A 556 11.67 -15.29 9.34
N VAL A 557 12.03 -15.87 8.20
CA VAL A 557 11.50 -15.51 6.88
C VAL A 557 10.54 -16.57 6.31
N SER A 558 10.60 -17.80 6.81
CA SER A 558 9.91 -18.96 6.23
C SER A 558 8.40 -19.02 6.46
N MET A 559 7.83 -18.11 7.26
CA MET A 559 6.42 -18.16 7.66
C MET A 559 5.53 -17.21 6.86
N GLY A 560 6.10 -16.18 6.23
CA GLY A 560 5.34 -15.14 5.52
C GLY A 560 5.27 -15.31 4.00
N GLY A 561 5.58 -16.50 3.48
CA GLY A 561 5.54 -16.75 2.04
C GLY A 561 6.69 -16.10 1.26
N GLN A 562 6.43 -15.72 0.00
CA GLN A 562 7.52 -15.35 -0.90
C GLN A 562 8.16 -14.00 -0.59
N THR A 563 7.39 -13.01 -0.16
CA THR A 563 7.90 -11.65 0.04
C THR A 563 9.07 -11.60 1.05
N PRO A 564 8.99 -12.27 2.21
CA PRO A 564 10.15 -12.47 3.08
C PRO A 564 11.27 -13.33 2.48
N ASN A 565 10.94 -14.41 1.76
CA ASN A 565 11.95 -15.28 1.13
C ASN A 565 12.81 -14.52 0.11
N ASN A 566 12.21 -13.63 -0.69
CA ASN A 566 12.89 -12.86 -1.73
C ASN A 566 13.99 -11.94 -1.16
N ILE A 567 13.84 -11.49 0.09
CA ILE A 567 14.84 -10.66 0.76
C ILE A 567 15.79 -11.45 1.68
N ALA A 568 15.61 -12.76 1.84
CA ALA A 568 16.43 -13.61 2.72
C ALA A 568 17.92 -13.60 2.32
N MET A 569 18.23 -13.83 1.04
CA MET A 569 19.61 -13.79 0.54
C MET A 569 20.25 -12.41 0.63
N PRO A 570 19.59 -11.32 0.21
CA PRO A 570 20.10 -9.96 0.44
C PRO A 570 20.39 -9.66 1.91
N MET A 571 19.51 -10.04 2.84
CA MET A 571 19.73 -9.87 4.29
C MET A 571 20.93 -10.69 4.78
N HIS A 572 21.02 -11.96 4.36
CA HIS A 572 22.13 -12.84 4.73
C HIS A 572 23.49 -12.28 4.29
N ARG A 573 23.59 -11.75 3.06
CA ARG A 573 24.82 -11.10 2.56
C ARG A 573 25.22 -9.85 3.36
N LEU A 574 24.28 -9.24 4.06
CA LEU A 574 24.51 -8.09 4.95
C LEU A 574 24.73 -8.50 6.41
N GLY A 575 24.87 -9.80 6.69
CA GLY A 575 25.19 -10.34 8.01
C GLY A 575 24.00 -10.51 8.95
N VAL A 576 22.77 -10.43 8.43
CA VAL A 576 21.56 -10.70 9.23
C VAL A 576 21.44 -12.22 9.49
N PRO A 577 21.33 -12.67 10.76
CA PRO A 577 21.12 -14.07 11.08
C PRO A 577 19.71 -14.52 10.69
N ILE A 578 19.63 -15.39 9.67
CA ILE A 578 18.37 -16.03 9.27
C ILE A 578 18.19 -17.31 10.08
N LEU A 579 17.07 -17.43 10.78
CA LEU A 579 16.75 -18.58 11.61
C LEU A 579 16.02 -19.67 10.81
N GLY A 580 16.31 -20.94 11.10
CA GLY A 580 15.75 -22.09 10.38
C GLY A 580 16.54 -22.42 9.12
N THR A 581 15.84 -22.70 8.01
CA THR A 581 16.47 -22.99 6.71
C THR A 581 17.33 -21.80 6.28
N SER A 582 18.62 -22.05 6.00
CA SER A 582 19.54 -20.97 5.60
C SER A 582 19.09 -20.31 4.30
N ALA A 583 19.40 -19.01 4.15
CA ALA A 583 19.09 -18.27 2.93
C ALA A 583 19.70 -18.95 1.68
N GLU A 584 20.91 -19.50 1.80
CA GLU A 584 21.55 -20.26 0.73
C GLU A 584 20.78 -21.52 0.36
N SER A 585 20.19 -22.22 1.34
CA SER A 585 19.36 -23.40 1.08
C SER A 585 18.04 -23.03 0.41
N ILE A 586 17.44 -21.90 0.78
CA ILE A 586 16.26 -21.34 0.10
C ILE A 586 16.60 -21.06 -1.37
N ASP A 587 17.69 -20.33 -1.62
CA ASP A 587 18.15 -20.00 -2.97
C ASP A 587 18.53 -21.25 -3.79
N ASN A 588 19.13 -22.27 -3.16
CA ASN A 588 19.40 -23.54 -3.82
C ASN A 588 18.13 -24.29 -4.23
N ALA A 589 17.03 -24.14 -3.49
CA ALA A 589 15.75 -24.78 -3.78
C ALA A 589 14.90 -23.98 -4.79
N GLU A 590 14.92 -22.66 -4.71
CA GLU A 590 14.11 -21.78 -5.58
C GLU A 590 14.79 -21.50 -6.93
N ASN A 591 16.12 -21.46 -6.98
CA ASN A 591 16.85 -21.32 -8.24
C ASN A 591 16.84 -22.65 -9.00
N ARG A 592 16.17 -22.68 -10.15
CA ARG A 592 15.97 -23.89 -10.94
C ARG A 592 17.26 -24.60 -11.35
N PHE A 593 18.32 -23.87 -11.69
CA PHE A 593 19.61 -24.48 -12.02
C PHE A 593 20.25 -25.13 -10.82
N LYS A 594 20.27 -24.42 -9.69
CA LYS A 594 20.86 -24.95 -8.45
C LYS A 594 20.08 -26.18 -7.98
N PHE A 595 18.75 -26.12 -8.02
CA PHE A 595 17.88 -27.21 -7.65
C PHE A 595 18.06 -28.43 -8.58
N SER A 596 18.07 -28.24 -9.89
CA SER A 596 18.30 -29.31 -10.85
C SER A 596 19.65 -29.99 -10.64
N ARG A 597 20.72 -29.20 -10.51
CA ARG A 597 22.05 -29.74 -10.26
C ARG A 597 22.12 -30.50 -8.94
N LEU A 598 21.41 -30.02 -7.92
CA LEU A 598 21.30 -30.72 -6.65
C LEU A 598 20.67 -32.10 -6.84
N LEU A 599 19.54 -32.19 -7.56
CA LEU A 599 18.87 -33.46 -7.88
C LEU A 599 19.78 -34.42 -8.67
N ASP A 600 20.50 -33.90 -9.67
CA ASP A 600 21.44 -34.70 -10.48
C ASP A 600 22.57 -35.26 -9.61
N CYS A 601 23.14 -34.44 -8.71
CA CYS A 601 24.21 -34.85 -7.80
C CYS A 601 23.78 -35.97 -6.83
N ILE A 602 22.50 -36.02 -6.45
CA ILE A 602 21.96 -37.05 -5.54
C ILE A 602 21.28 -38.21 -6.29
N GLY A 603 21.34 -38.22 -7.63
CA GLY A 603 20.76 -39.28 -8.46
C GLY A 603 19.23 -39.32 -8.47
N LEU A 604 18.56 -38.20 -8.19
CA LEU A 604 17.10 -38.10 -8.26
C LEU A 604 16.65 -37.66 -9.66
N SER A 605 15.64 -38.35 -10.19
CA SER A 605 15.08 -38.04 -11.50
C SER A 605 14.29 -36.73 -11.49
N GLN A 606 14.36 -36.00 -12.61
CA GLN A 606 13.57 -34.79 -12.88
C GLN A 606 13.13 -34.76 -14.34
N PRO A 607 12.02 -34.09 -14.68
CA PRO A 607 11.63 -33.89 -16.08
C PRO A 607 12.74 -33.19 -16.85
N ARG A 608 12.95 -33.58 -18.11
CA ARG A 608 13.89 -32.86 -18.98
C ARG A 608 13.48 -31.41 -19.08
N TRP A 609 14.43 -30.51 -18.85
CA TRP A 609 14.17 -29.07 -18.90
C TRP A 609 15.40 -28.33 -19.43
N LYS A 610 15.18 -27.15 -19.98
CA LYS A 610 16.23 -26.27 -20.46
C LYS A 610 15.80 -24.81 -20.32
N GLU A 611 16.74 -23.95 -19.93
CA GLU A 611 16.54 -22.50 -19.99
C GLU A 611 17.00 -22.02 -21.37
N LEU A 612 16.14 -21.25 -22.03
CA LEU A 612 16.28 -20.90 -23.43
C LEU A 612 15.98 -19.41 -23.63
N THR A 613 16.83 -18.75 -24.41
CA THR A 613 16.77 -17.31 -24.67
C THR A 613 16.16 -16.97 -26.03
N ASP A 614 16.11 -17.94 -26.94
CA ASP A 614 15.66 -17.77 -28.32
C ASP A 614 14.64 -18.85 -28.72
N ILE A 615 13.79 -18.48 -29.68
CA ILE A 615 12.65 -19.30 -30.12
C ILE A 615 13.14 -20.56 -30.85
N ASP A 616 14.24 -20.49 -31.60
CA ASP A 616 14.71 -21.62 -32.40
C ASP A 616 15.28 -22.71 -31.50
N SER A 617 16.06 -22.35 -30.47
CA SER A 617 16.53 -23.28 -29.45
C SER A 617 15.37 -23.85 -28.62
N ALA A 618 14.32 -23.06 -28.37
CA ALA A 618 13.09 -23.53 -27.74
C ALA A 618 12.35 -24.59 -28.57
N LYS A 619 12.23 -24.39 -29.88
CA LYS A 619 11.65 -25.38 -30.79
C LYS A 619 12.46 -26.66 -30.84
N ALA A 620 13.78 -26.54 -31.03
CA ALA A 620 14.67 -27.70 -31.10
C ALA A 620 14.59 -28.55 -29.83
N PHE A 621 14.52 -27.90 -28.65
CA PHE A 621 14.33 -28.61 -27.39
C PHE A 621 12.96 -29.31 -27.30
N CYS A 622 11.87 -28.64 -27.70
CA CYS A 622 10.53 -29.23 -27.68
C CYS A 622 10.39 -30.41 -28.66
N GLU A 623 11.05 -30.36 -29.82
CA GLU A 623 11.15 -31.47 -30.76
C GLU A 623 11.93 -32.66 -30.17
N GLU A 624 13.00 -32.37 -29.42
CA GLU A 624 13.81 -33.39 -28.75
C GLU A 624 13.03 -34.12 -27.64
N VAL A 625 12.30 -33.38 -26.80
CA VAL A 625 11.60 -33.96 -25.62
C VAL A 625 10.17 -34.42 -25.90
N GLY A 626 9.59 -33.97 -27.02
CA GLY A 626 8.21 -34.21 -27.41
C GLY A 626 7.20 -33.29 -26.70
N TYR A 627 6.14 -32.94 -27.42
CA TYR A 627 4.99 -32.22 -26.85
C TYR A 627 4.07 -33.18 -26.06
N PRO A 628 3.33 -32.68 -25.05
CA PRO A 628 3.27 -31.28 -24.61
C PRO A 628 4.50 -30.82 -23.81
N CYS A 629 4.76 -29.51 -23.85
CA CYS A 629 5.86 -28.85 -23.13
C CYS A 629 5.32 -27.70 -22.28
N LEU A 630 5.88 -27.54 -21.08
CA LEU A 630 5.51 -26.50 -20.14
C LEU A 630 6.44 -25.30 -20.27
N VAL A 631 5.88 -24.16 -20.64
CA VAL A 631 6.57 -22.88 -20.77
C VAL A 631 6.40 -22.10 -19.47
N ARG A 632 7.50 -21.70 -18.83
CA ARG A 632 7.49 -20.95 -17.57
C ARG A 632 8.49 -19.79 -17.65
N PRO A 633 8.08 -18.55 -17.37
CA PRO A 633 9.03 -17.47 -17.15
C PRO A 633 9.81 -17.72 -15.84
N SER A 634 11.10 -17.41 -15.81
CA SER A 634 11.93 -17.52 -14.61
C SER A 634 11.48 -16.55 -13.50
N TYR A 635 11.59 -16.96 -12.23
CA TYR A 635 11.25 -16.18 -11.02
C TYR A 635 9.79 -15.70 -10.89
N VAL A 636 8.83 -16.39 -11.51
CA VAL A 636 7.40 -16.03 -11.42
C VAL A 636 6.62 -16.96 -10.49
N LEU A 637 5.87 -16.36 -9.56
CA LEU A 637 4.98 -17.04 -8.62
C LEU A 637 3.59 -17.36 -9.20
N SER A 638 2.95 -18.36 -8.60
CA SER A 638 1.53 -18.69 -8.80
C SER A 638 1.13 -19.01 -10.24
N GLY A 639 2.09 -19.44 -11.06
CA GLY A 639 1.83 -19.82 -12.44
C GLY A 639 1.48 -18.66 -13.37
N ALA A 640 1.78 -17.41 -13.00
CA ALA A 640 1.52 -16.29 -13.90
C ALA A 640 2.32 -16.50 -15.20
N ALA A 641 1.61 -16.49 -16.34
CA ALA A 641 2.15 -16.81 -17.66
C ALA A 641 2.75 -18.22 -17.85
N MET A 642 2.48 -19.16 -16.95
CA MET A 642 2.79 -20.57 -17.18
C MET A 642 1.76 -21.19 -18.12
N ASN A 643 2.21 -21.72 -19.25
CA ASN A 643 1.33 -22.31 -20.26
C ASN A 643 1.86 -23.66 -20.75
N VAL A 644 0.95 -24.59 -21.04
CA VAL A 644 1.28 -25.88 -21.66
C VAL A 644 1.12 -25.73 -23.17
N ALA A 645 2.25 -25.72 -23.89
CA ALA A 645 2.26 -25.79 -25.34
C ALA A 645 2.05 -27.24 -25.78
N ASN A 646 1.08 -27.46 -26.67
CA ASN A 646 0.82 -28.77 -27.26
C ASN A 646 1.45 -28.92 -28.66
N ASP A 647 1.89 -27.82 -29.25
CA ASP A 647 2.46 -27.75 -30.59
C ASP A 647 3.38 -26.52 -30.73
N HIS A 648 4.03 -26.40 -31.89
CA HIS A 648 4.93 -25.31 -32.23
C HIS A 648 4.26 -23.93 -32.24
N ASP A 649 3.02 -23.83 -32.71
CA ASP A 649 2.32 -22.55 -32.84
C ASP A 649 1.93 -21.99 -31.47
N GLN A 650 1.46 -22.85 -30.58
CA GLN A 650 1.21 -22.53 -29.17
C GLN A 650 2.49 -22.14 -28.44
N LEU A 651 3.59 -22.86 -28.68
CA LEU A 651 4.89 -22.53 -28.10
C LEU A 651 5.31 -21.09 -28.46
N ILE A 652 5.27 -20.72 -29.75
CA ILE A 652 5.64 -19.38 -30.20
C ILE A 652 4.74 -18.34 -29.52
N THR A 653 3.43 -18.57 -29.52
CA THR A 653 2.46 -17.67 -28.89
C THR A 653 2.77 -17.44 -27.41
N PHE A 654 3.07 -18.49 -26.67
CA PHE A 654 3.39 -18.39 -25.24
C PHE A 654 4.75 -17.76 -24.97
N LEU A 655 5.77 -18.02 -25.79
CA LEU A 655 7.07 -17.37 -25.67
C LEU A 655 6.99 -15.87 -25.95
N THR A 656 6.22 -15.44 -26.95
CA THR A 656 5.97 -14.03 -27.22
C THR A 656 5.25 -13.37 -26.05
N ALA A 657 4.23 -14.03 -25.48
CA ALA A 657 3.53 -13.53 -24.30
C ALA A 657 4.45 -13.45 -23.05
N ALA A 658 5.29 -14.46 -22.82
CA ALA A 658 6.22 -14.49 -21.69
C ALA A 658 7.29 -13.40 -21.79
N LYS A 659 7.80 -13.11 -23.01
CA LYS A 659 8.78 -12.04 -23.25
C LYS A 659 8.23 -10.65 -22.92
N ASN A 660 6.93 -10.43 -23.11
CA ASN A 660 6.28 -9.17 -22.73
C ASN A 660 6.16 -9.00 -21.20
N ILE A 661 6.24 -10.09 -20.44
CA ILE A 661 6.09 -10.10 -18.98
C ILE A 661 7.45 -10.05 -18.28
N SER A 662 8.46 -10.69 -18.87
CA SER A 662 9.84 -10.64 -18.38
C SER A 662 10.82 -10.49 -19.54
N PRO A 663 11.06 -9.25 -20.02
CA PRO A 663 11.96 -9.00 -21.15
C PRO A 663 13.44 -9.29 -20.80
N GLU A 664 13.80 -9.26 -19.51
CA GLU A 664 15.17 -9.43 -19.02
C GLU A 664 15.50 -10.84 -18.51
N HIS A 665 14.51 -11.74 -18.41
CA HIS A 665 14.74 -13.11 -17.92
C HIS A 665 14.47 -14.16 -19.00
N PRO A 666 15.37 -15.16 -19.13
CA PRO A 666 15.18 -16.29 -20.02
C PRO A 666 13.96 -17.13 -19.63
N VAL A 667 13.43 -17.90 -20.59
CA VAL A 667 12.26 -18.76 -20.40
C VAL A 667 12.71 -20.19 -20.13
N VAL A 668 12.12 -20.81 -19.11
CA VAL A 668 12.35 -22.22 -18.77
C VAL A 668 11.29 -23.07 -19.44
N ILE A 669 11.73 -24.02 -20.25
CA ILE A 669 10.86 -25.03 -20.88
C ILE A 669 11.14 -26.38 -20.22
N SER A 670 10.09 -27.10 -19.87
CA SER A 670 10.18 -28.46 -19.30
C SER A 670 9.24 -29.41 -20.04
N GLN A 671 9.66 -30.66 -20.19
CA GLN A 671 8.78 -31.73 -20.66
C GLN A 671 7.55 -31.82 -19.74
N PHE A 672 6.34 -31.85 -20.33
CA PHE A 672 5.10 -31.99 -19.58
C PHE A 672 4.71 -33.47 -19.52
N ILE A 673 4.68 -34.03 -18.32
CA ILE A 673 4.35 -35.45 -18.11
C ILE A 673 2.83 -35.59 -18.03
N LEU A 674 2.24 -36.26 -19.02
CA LEU A 674 0.82 -36.61 -19.07
C LEU A 674 0.48 -37.74 -18.10
N ASP A 675 -0.78 -37.77 -17.66
CA ASP A 675 -1.35 -38.82 -16.79
C ASP A 675 -0.60 -39.09 -15.47
N ALA A 676 0.28 -38.16 -15.08
CA ALA A 676 0.94 -38.20 -13.79
C ALA A 676 -0.04 -37.80 -12.67
N LYS A 677 0.01 -38.53 -11.54
CA LYS A 677 -0.67 -38.08 -10.32
C LYS A 677 0.04 -36.84 -9.80
N LYS A 678 -0.73 -35.77 -9.58
CA LYS A 678 -0.26 -34.51 -8.99
C LYS A 678 -0.32 -34.57 -7.47
#